data_AF-A0A1Q3EMN5-F1
#
_entry.id   AF-A0A1Q3EMN5-F1
#
_cell.length_a   1.000
_cell.length_b   1.000
_cell.length_c   1.000
_cell.angle_alpha   90.00
_cell.angle_beta   90.00
_cell.angle_gamma   90.00
#
_symmetry.space_group_name_H-M   'P 1'
#
loop_
_entity.id
_entity.type
_entity.pdbx_description
1 polymer ?
#
loop_
_entity_poly.entity_id
_entity_poly.type
_entity_poly.pdbx_seq_one_letter_code
_entity_poly.pdbx_strand_id
1 'polypeptide(L)'
;MIRPGPLPLPDLLKESCDHNPSSFALRTRSPPIFEHKYFSLEGLQNQMPYLNLFGYTVAVRDSSLAPGQIKTLVTFGDSYTDTTAMADGGATWPTYAAGYANVSLFSFAKAGATCSNNLTFRPFPPVFESQLPTYFAELSNGTLPDLPPDETLYTLWIGTNDVGANALLTGHGAPGVSLVDTVSCAVNWVKTMYASGARNFLFQNMVPLQNTVLYSSNSYLNHYWTQTRNTTEWNVFMSEITRTGNKLQELMLEALVPSLKDAHLGLFDSYSLFEDMIASPATYLNGTAALNITGCAHSCVYQLNESTADTGICTIANGTDRDSFLWYDELHPSEQTERNIAREIAEVIEGKQNQWTRCLFGYTVAVSGSRLAPGQIKTLVAFGDSYTDTTAMADGGATWPTYAAGYANVSLFSFAKAGATCSNNLTSVPFPPVFESQLPTYFAELSNGTLPDLPPDETLYTLWIGTNDVGSSALLTGHGAPGVSLVDTVSCAVNWVKTMYVSGARNFLFQNMAPLQNTVLYSANSYPNFYWTEERNTTEWNVFMSEMTRAGNKLQELMLEALVPSLKDAHLGLFDSYSLFEDMIANPATYLNGTAALNITGCAHSCVYQLNESTADTGICTIANGTDRDSFLWYDELHPSEQTERNIAREIAEVIEGKQNQWTRWLA
;
A
#
# COMPACT_ATOMS: atom_id res chain seq x y z
N MET A 1 -23.85 -24.73 -14.98
CA MET A 1 -23.73 -23.73 -13.89
C MET A 1 -22.70 -22.71 -14.35
N ILE A 2 -23.18 -21.57 -14.85
CA ILE A 2 -22.35 -20.48 -15.38
C ILE A 2 -21.99 -19.58 -14.20
N ARG A 3 -20.70 -19.37 -13.97
CA ARG A 3 -20.16 -18.44 -12.96
C ARG A 3 -20.30 -17.00 -13.48
N PRO A 4 -20.73 -16.02 -12.67
CA PRO A 4 -20.55 -14.61 -13.03
C PRO A 4 -19.06 -14.27 -12.92
N GLY A 5 -18.53 -13.58 -13.94
CA GLY A 5 -17.18 -13.00 -13.89
C GLY A 5 -17.12 -11.80 -12.93
N PRO A 6 -15.91 -11.37 -12.54
CA PRO A 6 -15.71 -10.27 -11.60
C PRO A 6 -16.23 -8.95 -12.21
N LEU A 7 -16.92 -8.16 -11.38
CA LEU A 7 -17.30 -6.79 -11.69
C LEU A 7 -16.02 -5.94 -11.80
N PRO A 8 -15.90 -5.05 -12.81
CA PRO A 8 -14.77 -4.13 -12.88
C PRO A 8 -14.89 -3.10 -11.75
N LEU A 9 -13.82 -2.95 -10.98
CA LEU A 9 -13.58 -1.77 -10.14
C LEU A 9 -13.63 -0.53 -11.06
N PRO A 10 -14.28 0.57 -10.65
CA PRO A 10 -14.29 1.78 -11.46
C PRO A 10 -12.88 2.38 -11.48
N ASP A 11 -12.24 2.37 -12.65
CA ASP A 11 -11.08 3.20 -12.95
C ASP A 11 -11.41 4.65 -12.59
N LEU A 12 -10.76 5.16 -11.54
CA LEU A 12 -10.61 6.60 -11.36
C LEU A 12 -9.77 7.09 -12.54
N LEU A 13 -10.43 7.83 -13.43
CA LEU A 13 -9.91 8.53 -14.61
C LEU A 13 -8.37 8.57 -14.72
N LYS A 14 -7.81 7.70 -15.56
CA LYS A 14 -6.46 7.90 -16.11
C LYS A 14 -6.52 9.08 -17.06
N GLU A 15 -6.21 10.27 -16.58
CA GLU A 15 -6.02 11.43 -17.45
C GLU A 15 -4.60 11.37 -18.04
N SER A 16 -4.50 11.17 -19.36
CA SER A 16 -3.27 11.40 -20.13
C SER A 16 -2.97 12.90 -20.17
N CYS A 17 -1.70 13.29 -20.39
CA CYS A 17 -1.30 14.70 -20.45
C CYS A 17 -1.78 15.36 -21.77
N ASP A 18 -3.09 15.41 -22.01
CA ASP A 18 -3.71 15.87 -23.26
C ASP A 18 -3.77 17.40 -23.38
N HIS A 19 -3.27 17.90 -24.51
CA HIS A 19 -3.33 19.32 -24.89
C HIS A 19 -4.69 19.76 -25.49
N ASN A 20 -5.73 18.91 -25.55
CA ASN A 20 -7.00 19.31 -26.18
C ASN A 20 -8.19 18.38 -25.83
N PRO A 21 -9.34 18.89 -25.34
CA PRO A 21 -10.50 18.06 -24.96
C PRO A 21 -11.31 17.48 -26.15
N SER A 22 -10.70 17.25 -27.32
CA SER A 22 -11.44 16.84 -28.52
C SER A 22 -10.67 15.92 -29.47
N SER A 23 -10.24 14.74 -29.02
CA SER A 23 -10.08 13.56 -29.91
C SER A 23 -9.74 12.27 -29.15
N PHE A 24 -10.74 11.54 -28.65
CA PHE A 24 -10.59 10.12 -28.36
C PHE A 24 -10.77 9.32 -29.66
N ALA A 25 -9.67 8.80 -30.22
CA ALA A 25 -9.70 7.80 -31.28
C ALA A 25 -9.00 6.53 -30.79
N LEU A 26 -9.78 5.60 -30.23
CA LEU A 26 -9.35 4.26 -29.87
C LEU A 26 -8.78 3.52 -31.10
N ARG A 27 -7.48 3.21 -31.10
CA ARG A 27 -6.90 2.20 -31.98
C ARG A 27 -6.88 0.85 -31.25
N THR A 28 -7.94 0.08 -31.39
CA THR A 28 -7.93 -1.36 -31.06
C THR A 28 -7.56 -2.15 -32.31
N ARG A 29 -6.44 -2.90 -32.29
CA ARG A 29 -6.18 -3.97 -33.25
C ARG A 29 -6.56 -5.30 -32.62
N SER A 30 -7.62 -5.93 -33.12
CA SER A 30 -8.11 -7.25 -32.70
C SER A 30 -7.40 -8.39 -33.45
N PRO A 31 -7.23 -9.57 -32.82
CA PRO A 31 -7.18 -10.87 -33.49
C PRO A 31 -8.54 -11.62 -33.40
N PRO A 32 -8.77 -12.66 -34.20
CA PRO A 32 -10.12 -13.08 -34.63
C PRO A 32 -10.86 -14.02 -33.66
N ILE A 33 -12.18 -13.88 -33.67
CA ILE A 33 -13.18 -14.63 -32.88
C ILE A 33 -13.66 -15.87 -33.66
N PHE A 34 -13.81 -17.01 -32.96
CA PHE A 34 -14.67 -18.14 -33.35
C PHE A 34 -16.08 -17.94 -32.79
N GLU A 35 -17.09 -18.07 -33.66
CA GLU A 35 -18.51 -17.94 -33.36
C GLU A 35 -19.03 -18.98 -32.36
N HIS A 36 -19.93 -18.60 -31.46
CA HIS A 36 -21.11 -19.40 -31.12
C HIS A 36 -22.30 -18.53 -30.68
N LYS A 37 -23.45 -18.75 -31.32
CA LYS A 37 -24.79 -18.20 -31.06
C LYS A 37 -25.33 -18.67 -29.69
N TYR A 38 -26.04 -17.81 -28.95
CA TYR A 38 -27.48 -17.92 -28.69
C TYR A 38 -28.03 -16.89 -27.66
N PHE A 39 -29.23 -16.40 -27.99
CA PHE A 39 -30.31 -15.78 -27.21
C PHE A 39 -30.27 -14.31 -26.76
N SER A 40 -31.32 -13.63 -27.24
CA SER A 40 -31.70 -12.23 -27.14
C SER A 40 -32.41 -11.89 -25.82
N LEU A 41 -32.09 -10.72 -25.27
CA LEU A 41 -32.99 -9.90 -24.45
C LEU A 41 -32.82 -8.44 -24.91
N GLU A 42 -33.61 -8.07 -25.92
CA GLU A 42 -33.86 -6.67 -26.27
C GLU A 42 -34.79 -6.06 -25.23
N GLY A 43 -34.47 -4.88 -24.72
CA GLY A 43 -35.42 -4.03 -24.01
C GLY A 43 -34.83 -3.22 -22.87
N LEU A 44 -34.12 -2.13 -23.21
CA LEU A 44 -34.05 -0.82 -22.52
C LEU A 44 -32.71 -0.15 -22.82
N GLN A 45 -32.56 0.33 -24.05
CA GLN A 45 -31.51 1.25 -24.45
C GLN A 45 -32.18 2.43 -25.12
N ASN A 46 -32.23 3.56 -24.41
CA ASN A 46 -32.36 4.95 -24.87
C ASN A 46 -33.18 5.77 -23.86
N GLN A 47 -32.47 6.45 -22.95
CA GLN A 47 -32.68 7.86 -22.59
C GLN A 47 -31.91 8.16 -21.30
N MET A 48 -30.69 8.68 -21.42
CA MET A 48 -30.14 9.62 -20.44
C MET A 48 -29.47 10.75 -21.22
N PRO A 49 -30.07 11.95 -21.28
CA PRO A 49 -29.41 13.10 -21.86
C PRO A 49 -28.30 13.58 -20.92
N TYR A 50 -27.19 13.99 -21.52
CA TYR A 50 -26.08 14.70 -20.90
C TYR A 50 -26.61 15.79 -19.94
N LEU A 51 -26.48 15.57 -18.64
CA LEU A 51 -26.71 16.60 -17.63
C LEU A 51 -25.40 17.36 -17.43
N ASN A 52 -25.21 18.42 -18.23
CA ASN A 52 -24.28 19.49 -17.90
C ASN A 52 -24.86 20.24 -16.68
N LEU A 53 -24.40 19.88 -15.48
CA LEU A 53 -24.63 20.69 -14.28
C LEU A 53 -23.27 21.15 -13.73
N PHE A 54 -23.19 22.46 -13.54
CA PHE A 54 -22.13 23.26 -12.89
C PHE A 54 -21.00 23.80 -13.78
N GLY A 55 -21.14 25.10 -14.11
CA GLY A 55 -20.09 25.95 -14.62
C GLY A 55 -19.05 26.29 -13.54
N TYR A 56 -18.15 25.34 -13.29
CA TYR A 56 -16.80 25.64 -12.84
C TYR A 56 -15.86 25.31 -14.00
N THR A 57 -15.29 26.34 -14.62
CA THR A 57 -14.08 26.15 -15.42
C THR A 57 -12.97 25.79 -14.44
N VAL A 58 -12.72 24.49 -14.24
CA VAL A 58 -11.42 24.06 -13.74
C VAL A 58 -10.45 24.42 -14.84
N ALA A 59 -9.63 25.45 -14.61
CA ALA A 59 -8.48 25.69 -15.45
C ALA A 59 -7.52 24.52 -15.21
N VAL A 60 -7.65 23.45 -16.00
CA VAL A 60 -6.60 22.44 -16.11
C VAL A 60 -5.41 23.19 -16.70
N ARG A 61 -4.45 23.55 -15.84
CA ARG A 61 -3.17 24.03 -16.33
C ARG A 61 -2.55 22.89 -17.10
N ASP A 62 -2.09 23.22 -18.29
CA ASP A 62 -1.36 22.33 -19.18
C ASP A 62 -0.19 21.71 -18.41
N SER A 63 -0.30 20.42 -18.07
CA SER A 63 0.64 19.74 -17.18
C SER A 63 1.76 19.03 -17.95
N SER A 64 1.63 18.91 -19.28
CA SER A 64 2.66 18.33 -20.15
C SER A 64 3.81 19.31 -20.35
N LEU A 65 5.02 18.74 -20.40
CA LEU A 65 6.21 19.44 -20.85
C LEU A 65 6.03 19.81 -22.32
N ALA A 66 6.37 21.04 -22.70
CA ALA A 66 6.30 21.46 -24.08
C ALA A 66 7.36 20.73 -24.93
N PRO A 67 7.08 20.41 -26.21
CA PRO A 67 8.06 19.76 -27.07
C PRO A 67 9.38 20.52 -27.16
N GLY A 68 10.49 19.84 -26.89
CA GLY A 68 11.84 20.42 -26.91
C GLY A 68 12.14 21.39 -25.76
N GLN A 69 11.29 21.45 -24.73
CA GLN A 69 11.51 22.27 -23.53
C GLN A 69 12.75 21.80 -22.74
N ILE A 70 12.86 20.49 -22.51
CA ILE A 70 13.93 19.94 -21.68
C ILE A 70 15.22 19.81 -22.49
N LYS A 71 16.31 20.35 -21.94
CA LYS A 71 17.67 20.28 -22.51
C LYS A 71 18.67 19.59 -21.60
N THR A 72 18.31 19.39 -20.33
CA THR A 72 19.17 18.76 -19.33
C THR A 72 18.38 17.75 -18.48
N LEU A 73 18.97 16.57 -18.30
CA LEU A 73 18.50 15.50 -17.42
C LEU A 73 19.43 15.41 -16.21
N VAL A 74 18.86 15.50 -15.01
CA VAL A 74 19.57 15.31 -13.74
C VAL A 74 18.98 14.12 -13.00
N THR A 75 19.81 13.13 -12.66
CA THR A 75 19.32 11.87 -12.08
C THR A 75 19.85 11.61 -10.67
N PHE A 76 18.97 11.07 -9.82
CA PHE A 76 19.25 10.59 -8.47
C PHE A 76 18.69 9.18 -8.33
N GLY A 77 19.25 8.37 -7.43
CA GLY A 77 18.77 7.01 -7.24
C GLY A 77 19.85 6.02 -6.85
N ASP A 78 19.60 4.76 -7.13
CA ASP A 78 20.49 3.65 -6.79
C ASP A 78 21.17 3.03 -8.02
N SER A 79 21.49 1.73 -7.95
CA SER A 79 22.16 0.98 -9.01
C SER A 79 21.35 0.89 -10.30
N TYR A 80 20.02 1.11 -10.26
CA TYR A 80 19.22 1.20 -11.48
C TYR A 80 19.48 2.51 -12.25
N THR A 81 20.17 3.49 -11.65
CA THR A 81 20.40 4.81 -12.26
C THR A 81 21.88 5.23 -12.26
N ASP A 82 22.75 4.55 -11.51
CA ASP A 82 24.19 4.87 -11.42
C ASP A 82 24.89 4.66 -12.78
N THR A 83 25.54 5.72 -13.28
CA THR A 83 26.28 5.70 -14.56
C THR A 83 27.78 5.47 -14.36
N THR A 84 28.23 5.28 -13.12
CA THR A 84 29.65 5.10 -12.72
C THR A 84 29.95 3.70 -12.23
N ALA A 85 28.98 3.02 -11.62
CA ALA A 85 29.05 1.63 -11.18
C ALA A 85 27.92 0.80 -11.81
N MET A 86 28.04 0.58 -13.13
CA MET A 86 27.00 -0.04 -13.95
C MET A 86 26.86 -1.53 -13.59
N ALA A 87 25.68 -1.90 -13.09
CA ALA A 87 25.36 -3.25 -12.63
C ALA A 87 24.61 -4.11 -13.67
N ASP A 88 24.36 -3.57 -14.86
CA ASP A 88 23.61 -4.15 -15.99
C ASP A 88 24.51 -4.84 -17.06
N GLY A 89 25.82 -4.79 -16.85
CA GLY A 89 26.86 -5.24 -17.78
C GLY A 89 26.92 -4.43 -19.09
N GLY A 90 26.39 -3.20 -19.08
CA GLY A 90 26.25 -2.32 -20.23
C GLY A 90 26.30 -0.85 -19.80
N ALA A 91 25.39 -0.03 -20.35
CA ALA A 91 25.17 1.35 -19.93
C ALA A 91 23.74 1.50 -19.39
N THR A 92 23.59 2.19 -18.27
CA THR A 92 22.28 2.35 -17.61
C THR A 92 21.35 3.31 -18.38
N TRP A 93 20.04 3.19 -18.14
CA TRP A 93 19.01 3.95 -18.86
C TRP A 93 19.25 5.46 -18.96
N PRO A 94 19.84 6.20 -17.98
CA PRO A 94 20.01 7.65 -18.11
C PRO A 94 20.90 8.01 -19.29
N THR A 95 21.92 7.18 -19.55
CA THR A 95 22.86 7.36 -20.67
C THR A 95 22.13 7.24 -22.00
N TYR A 96 21.29 6.20 -22.13
CA TYR A 96 20.49 5.98 -23.33
C TYR A 96 19.41 7.04 -23.51
N ALA A 97 18.70 7.42 -22.44
CA ALA A 97 17.63 8.41 -22.51
C ALA A 97 18.16 9.78 -22.94
N ALA A 98 19.29 10.20 -22.36
CA ALA A 98 19.96 11.44 -22.75
C ALA A 98 20.44 11.41 -24.21
N GLY A 99 20.95 10.27 -24.67
CA GLY A 99 21.34 10.07 -26.07
C GLY A 99 20.15 10.09 -27.04
N TYR A 100 19.05 9.43 -26.70
CA TYR A 100 17.84 9.37 -27.53
C TYR A 100 17.16 10.72 -27.66
N ALA A 101 17.04 11.47 -26.55
CA ALA A 101 16.44 12.80 -26.53
C ALA A 101 17.42 13.93 -26.89
N ASN A 102 18.72 13.62 -27.07
CA ASN A 102 19.79 14.57 -27.35
C ASN A 102 19.87 15.73 -26.33
N VAL A 103 19.93 15.37 -25.04
CA VAL A 103 20.03 16.31 -23.90
C VAL A 103 21.32 16.08 -23.10
N SER A 104 21.73 17.06 -22.29
CA SER A 104 22.85 16.89 -21.37
C SER A 104 22.45 16.03 -20.17
N LEU A 105 23.38 15.23 -19.62
CA LEU A 105 23.15 14.35 -18.47
C LEU A 105 24.09 14.70 -17.31
N PHE A 106 23.52 14.85 -16.11
CA PHE A 106 24.25 14.94 -14.85
C PHE A 106 23.68 13.92 -13.85
N SER A 107 24.43 12.84 -13.60
CA SER A 107 24.00 11.75 -12.72
C SER A 107 24.65 11.83 -11.35
N PHE A 108 23.82 11.79 -10.30
CA PHE A 108 24.21 11.73 -8.90
C PHE A 108 23.89 10.39 -8.24
N ALA A 109 23.22 9.49 -8.97
CA ALA A 109 22.85 8.17 -8.46
C ALA A 109 24.07 7.35 -8.03
N LYS A 110 23.89 6.49 -7.01
CA LYS A 110 24.94 5.64 -6.45
C LYS A 110 24.45 4.23 -6.17
N ALA A 111 25.16 3.24 -6.70
CA ALA A 111 24.86 1.83 -6.46
C ALA A 111 24.80 1.51 -4.96
N GLY A 112 23.77 0.76 -4.56
CA GLY A 112 23.49 0.41 -3.16
C GLY A 112 22.87 1.51 -2.31
N ALA A 113 22.58 2.70 -2.87
CA ALA A 113 21.93 3.78 -2.15
C ALA A 113 20.55 3.36 -1.63
N THR A 114 20.28 3.68 -0.37
CA THR A 114 18.94 3.84 0.18
C THR A 114 18.52 5.30 0.04
N CYS A 115 17.24 5.59 0.30
CA CYS A 115 16.82 6.98 0.38
C CYS A 115 17.58 7.73 1.48
N SER A 116 17.70 7.11 2.66
CA SER A 116 18.47 7.65 3.78
C SER A 116 19.09 6.53 4.61
N ASN A 117 20.37 6.70 4.95
CA ASN A 117 21.06 5.79 5.88
C ASN A 117 20.57 5.92 7.33
N ASN A 118 19.84 6.99 7.66
CA ASN A 118 19.21 7.13 8.98
C ASN A 118 17.95 6.25 9.11
N LEU A 119 17.34 5.87 7.99
CA LEU A 119 16.18 4.98 7.96
C LEU A 119 16.59 3.53 7.76
N THR A 120 17.40 3.31 6.73
CA THR A 120 17.88 1.98 6.35
C THR A 120 19.37 2.09 6.08
N PHE A 121 20.17 1.71 7.07
CA PHE A 121 21.61 1.85 6.97
C PHE A 121 22.20 0.88 5.93
N ARG A 122 22.93 1.45 4.97
CA ARG A 122 23.80 0.76 4.04
C ARG A 122 25.18 1.40 4.06
N PRO A 123 26.27 0.63 3.87
CA PRO A 123 27.61 1.18 3.71
C PRO A 123 27.83 1.81 2.32
N PHE A 124 26.79 2.42 1.74
CA PHE A 124 26.78 3.05 0.42
C PHE A 124 26.27 4.49 0.53
N PRO A 125 26.62 5.39 -0.41
CA PRO A 125 26.19 6.79 -0.35
C PRO A 125 24.68 6.95 -0.62
N PRO A 126 23.87 7.37 0.38
CA PRO A 126 22.41 7.46 0.25
C PRO A 126 22.00 8.78 -0.43
N VAL A 127 20.72 8.89 -0.81
CA VAL A 127 20.19 10.08 -1.49
C VAL A 127 20.34 11.34 -0.63
N PHE A 128 19.86 11.31 0.61
CA PHE A 128 19.79 12.50 1.47
C PHE A 128 21.13 12.87 2.11
N GLU A 129 21.91 11.90 2.56
CA GLU A 129 23.19 12.20 3.23
C GLU A 129 24.37 12.32 2.26
N SER A 130 24.22 12.00 0.96
CA SER A 130 25.31 12.10 -0.02
C SER A 130 24.95 12.72 -1.36
N GLN A 131 23.97 12.19 -2.08
CA GLN A 131 23.71 12.62 -3.46
C GLN A 131 23.22 14.07 -3.53
N LEU A 132 22.23 14.44 -2.70
CA LEU A 132 21.72 15.80 -2.59
C LEU A 132 22.80 16.81 -2.13
N PRO A 133 23.57 16.56 -1.04
CA PRO A 133 24.69 17.42 -0.66
C PRO A 133 25.71 17.62 -1.79
N THR A 134 26.04 16.57 -2.55
CA THR A 134 26.98 16.66 -3.67
C THR A 134 26.43 17.55 -4.77
N TYR A 135 25.17 17.34 -5.18
CA TYR A 135 24.48 18.18 -6.16
C TYR A 135 24.48 19.66 -5.75
N PHE A 136 24.10 19.98 -4.51
CA PHE A 136 24.08 21.36 -4.04
C PHE A 136 25.47 21.98 -3.94
N ALA A 137 26.48 21.20 -3.53
CA ALA A 137 27.86 21.66 -3.49
C ALA A 137 28.35 22.01 -4.90
N GLU A 138 28.13 21.14 -5.88
CA GLU A 138 28.54 21.36 -7.27
C GLU A 138 27.78 22.51 -7.95
N LEU A 139 26.50 22.69 -7.63
CA LEU A 139 25.73 23.86 -8.07
C LEU A 139 26.30 25.15 -7.47
N SER A 140 26.60 25.15 -6.17
CA SER A 140 27.10 26.34 -5.47
C SER A 140 28.51 26.76 -5.86
N ASN A 141 29.37 25.79 -6.20
CA ASN A 141 30.76 26.03 -6.56
C ASN A 141 30.98 26.20 -8.08
N GLY A 142 29.91 26.05 -8.89
CA GLY A 142 29.93 26.21 -10.34
C GLY A 142 30.55 25.04 -11.12
N THR A 143 30.69 23.87 -10.49
CA THR A 143 31.10 22.64 -11.18
C THR A 143 29.98 22.13 -12.08
N LEU A 144 28.74 22.23 -11.61
CA LEU A 144 27.57 22.09 -12.47
C LEU A 144 27.38 23.37 -13.29
N PRO A 145 26.96 23.26 -14.56
CA PRO A 145 26.55 24.43 -15.33
C PRO A 145 25.29 25.05 -14.72
N ASP A 146 24.90 26.21 -15.23
CA ASP A 146 23.56 26.75 -14.95
C ASP A 146 22.50 25.74 -15.40
N LEU A 147 21.52 25.49 -14.53
CA LEU A 147 20.43 24.53 -14.74
C LEU A 147 19.10 25.29 -14.73
N PRO A 148 18.67 25.85 -15.88
CA PRO A 148 17.42 26.59 -15.96
C PRO A 148 16.25 25.72 -15.49
N PRO A 149 15.44 26.17 -14.51
CA PRO A 149 14.37 25.36 -13.94
C PRO A 149 13.33 24.89 -14.95
N ASP A 150 13.10 25.67 -16.00
CA ASP A 150 12.17 25.37 -17.09
C ASP A 150 12.76 24.39 -18.12
N GLU A 151 14.09 24.28 -18.25
CA GLU A 151 14.77 23.42 -19.23
C GLU A 151 15.40 22.16 -18.63
N THR A 152 15.27 21.96 -17.30
CA THR A 152 15.90 20.85 -16.58
C THR A 152 14.84 19.88 -16.03
N LEU A 153 14.99 18.59 -16.36
CA LEU A 153 14.20 17.50 -15.78
C LEU A 153 15.00 16.78 -14.71
N TYR A 154 14.40 16.67 -13.52
CA TYR A 154 14.97 15.93 -12.39
C TYR A 154 14.24 14.61 -12.21
N THR A 155 14.97 13.52 -12.01
CA THR A 155 14.38 12.20 -11.79
C THR A 155 14.99 11.48 -10.60
N LEU A 156 14.15 10.70 -9.93
CA LEU A 156 14.50 9.85 -8.80
C LEU A 156 13.96 8.44 -9.05
N TRP A 157 14.85 7.44 -8.95
CA TRP A 157 14.47 6.03 -8.88
C TRP A 157 15.17 5.37 -7.69
N ILE A 158 14.40 5.05 -6.65
CA ILE A 158 14.91 4.58 -5.37
C ILE A 158 13.87 3.69 -4.68
N GLY A 159 14.31 2.87 -3.74
CA GLY A 159 13.43 2.08 -2.86
C GLY A 159 13.85 0.61 -2.77
N THR A 160 14.47 0.06 -3.81
CA THR A 160 14.88 -1.36 -3.86
C THR A 160 15.78 -1.73 -2.68
N ASN A 161 16.78 -0.89 -2.37
CA ASN A 161 17.69 -1.12 -1.25
C ASN A 161 17.05 -0.86 0.13
N ASP A 162 15.99 -0.04 0.18
CA ASP A 162 15.23 0.29 1.39
C ASP A 162 14.29 -0.87 1.80
N VAL A 163 13.70 -1.57 0.82
CA VAL A 163 12.75 -2.67 1.08
C VAL A 163 13.39 -4.06 1.06
N GLY A 164 14.53 -4.22 0.38
CA GLY A 164 15.13 -5.51 0.06
C GLY A 164 15.84 -6.26 1.19
N ALA A 165 16.61 -7.28 0.82
CA ALA A 165 17.42 -8.10 1.74
C ALA A 165 18.38 -7.23 2.57
N ASN A 166 18.56 -7.56 3.86
CA ASN A 166 19.28 -6.73 4.84
C ASN A 166 18.64 -5.34 5.07
N ALA A 167 17.36 -5.15 4.75
CA ALA A 167 16.58 -3.95 5.04
C ALA A 167 15.20 -4.33 5.59
N LEU A 168 14.11 -3.67 5.16
CA LEU A 168 12.77 -3.88 5.74
C LEU A 168 12.30 -5.34 5.62
N LEU A 169 12.55 -6.00 4.49
CA LEU A 169 12.21 -7.42 4.29
C LEU A 169 12.74 -8.33 5.42
N THR A 170 13.90 -7.98 5.98
CA THR A 170 14.58 -8.78 7.01
C THR A 170 14.62 -8.07 8.36
N GLY A 171 13.85 -6.99 8.57
CA GLY A 171 13.78 -6.26 9.85
C GLY A 171 15.04 -5.46 10.22
N HIS A 172 15.81 -5.00 9.24
CA HIS A 172 17.08 -4.26 9.46
C HIS A 172 16.94 -2.73 9.31
N GLY A 173 15.71 -2.19 9.34
CA GLY A 173 15.49 -0.75 9.45
C GLY A 173 15.95 -0.21 10.82
N ALA A 174 16.12 1.11 10.94
CA ALA A 174 16.28 1.72 12.25
C ALA A 174 15.04 1.48 13.13
N PRO A 175 15.15 1.51 14.46
CA PRO A 175 14.03 1.21 15.35
C PRO A 175 12.78 2.01 15.02
N GLY A 176 11.67 1.32 14.73
CA GLY A 176 10.37 1.92 14.41
C GLY A 176 10.19 2.42 12.97
N VAL A 177 11.20 2.26 12.10
CA VAL A 177 11.11 2.58 10.67
C VAL A 177 10.30 1.53 9.92
N SER A 178 9.50 1.97 8.96
CA SER A 178 8.72 1.12 8.05
C SER A 178 8.80 1.59 6.59
N LEU A 179 8.09 0.88 5.72
CA LEU A 179 7.81 1.28 4.34
C LEU A 179 7.24 2.70 4.22
N VAL A 180 6.39 3.14 5.16
CA VAL A 180 5.81 4.49 5.12
C VAL A 180 6.92 5.54 5.23
N ASP A 181 7.93 5.30 6.06
CA ASP A 181 9.03 6.23 6.32
C ASP A 181 10.00 6.29 5.13
N THR A 182 10.30 5.15 4.51
CA THR A 182 11.19 5.09 3.34
C THR A 182 10.52 5.70 2.10
N VAL A 183 9.21 5.47 1.89
CA VAL A 183 8.43 6.15 0.85
C VAL A 183 8.35 7.66 1.12
N SER A 184 8.11 8.06 2.37
CA SER A 184 8.08 9.48 2.75
C SER A 184 9.41 10.17 2.47
N CYS A 185 10.53 9.50 2.75
CA CYS A 185 11.86 9.98 2.41
C CYS A 185 11.97 10.23 0.89
N ALA A 186 11.59 9.26 0.06
CA ALA A 186 11.67 9.40 -1.39
C ALA A 186 10.78 10.55 -1.89
N VAL A 187 9.56 10.70 -1.37
CA VAL A 187 8.67 11.83 -1.71
C VAL A 187 9.24 13.19 -1.25
N ASN A 188 9.92 13.23 -0.10
CA ASN A 188 10.57 14.44 0.41
C ASN A 188 11.74 14.91 -0.46
N TRP A 189 12.30 14.06 -1.33
CA TRP A 189 13.29 14.48 -2.32
C TRP A 189 12.69 15.53 -3.26
N VAL A 190 11.42 15.36 -3.70
CA VAL A 190 10.72 16.34 -4.54
C VAL A 190 10.63 17.69 -3.83
N LYS A 191 10.25 17.70 -2.54
CA LYS A 191 10.17 18.94 -1.73
C LYS A 191 11.53 19.62 -1.62
N THR A 192 12.58 18.86 -1.37
CA THR A 192 13.95 19.36 -1.20
C THR A 192 14.45 19.99 -2.50
N MET A 193 14.26 19.31 -3.62
CA MET A 193 14.63 19.82 -4.94
C MET A 193 13.78 21.04 -5.35
N TYR A 194 12.46 21.01 -5.10
CA TYR A 194 11.58 22.15 -5.36
C TYR A 194 12.00 23.42 -4.60
N ALA A 195 12.36 23.26 -3.31
CA ALA A 195 12.87 24.35 -2.48
C ALA A 195 14.21 24.92 -3.00
N SER A 196 15.01 24.12 -3.71
CA SER A 196 16.24 24.58 -4.36
C SER A 196 16.03 25.31 -5.70
N GLY A 197 14.80 25.31 -6.22
CA GLY A 197 14.45 25.96 -7.48
C GLY A 197 14.05 25.03 -8.62
N ALA A 198 14.19 23.70 -8.46
CA ALA A 198 13.77 22.72 -9.47
C ALA A 198 12.26 22.81 -9.75
N ARG A 199 11.85 22.61 -11.01
CA ARG A 199 10.44 22.71 -11.43
C ARG A 199 9.90 21.56 -12.27
N ASN A 200 10.72 20.73 -12.91
CA ASN A 200 10.23 19.55 -13.63
C ASN A 200 10.74 18.26 -12.98
N PHE A 201 9.83 17.39 -12.56
CA PHE A 201 10.13 16.15 -11.86
C PHE A 201 9.54 14.94 -12.60
N LEU A 202 10.31 13.86 -12.69
CA LEU A 202 9.86 12.54 -13.10
C LEU A 202 10.24 11.50 -12.04
N PHE A 203 9.26 11.06 -11.26
CA PHE A 203 9.45 10.08 -10.19
C PHE A 203 9.22 8.67 -10.74
N GLN A 204 10.11 7.72 -10.47
CA GLN A 204 9.94 6.30 -10.87
C GLN A 204 9.56 5.44 -9.67
N ASN A 205 8.52 4.61 -9.82
CA ASN A 205 8.12 3.66 -8.79
C ASN A 205 9.00 2.39 -8.82
N MET A 206 8.88 1.52 -7.81
CA MET A 206 9.64 0.26 -7.77
C MET A 206 9.16 -0.70 -8.86
N VAL A 207 10.10 -1.43 -9.48
CA VAL A 207 9.79 -2.56 -10.38
C VAL A 207 9.08 -3.68 -9.62
N PRO A 208 8.45 -4.68 -10.28
CA PRO A 208 7.93 -5.87 -9.60
C PRO A 208 9.08 -6.70 -9.00
N LEU A 209 9.56 -6.30 -7.81
CA LEU A 209 10.72 -6.90 -7.15
C LEU A 209 10.50 -8.38 -6.89
N GLN A 210 9.25 -8.80 -6.62
CA GLN A 210 8.87 -10.21 -6.46
C GLN A 210 9.11 -11.06 -7.72
N ASN A 211 9.29 -10.44 -8.89
CA ASN A 211 9.61 -11.13 -10.15
C ASN A 211 11.12 -11.11 -10.47
N THR A 212 11.94 -10.46 -9.64
CA THR A 212 13.41 -10.56 -9.75
C THR A 212 13.86 -11.96 -9.32
N VAL A 213 15.00 -12.43 -9.82
CA VAL A 213 15.52 -13.75 -9.43
C VAL A 213 15.75 -13.80 -7.91
N LEU A 214 16.20 -12.70 -7.28
CA LEU A 214 16.46 -12.61 -5.85
C LEU A 214 15.23 -12.87 -4.96
N TYR A 215 14.07 -12.34 -5.35
CA TYR A 215 12.84 -12.43 -4.53
C TYR A 215 11.75 -13.34 -5.13
N SER A 216 12.02 -13.98 -6.27
CA SER A 216 11.10 -14.97 -6.84
C SER A 216 10.95 -16.20 -5.93
N SER A 217 9.80 -16.88 -6.02
CA SER A 217 9.58 -18.16 -5.33
C SER A 217 10.58 -19.24 -5.75
N ASN A 218 11.16 -19.11 -6.94
CA ASN A 218 12.15 -20.03 -7.52
C ASN A 218 13.61 -19.55 -7.31
N SER A 219 13.81 -18.59 -6.41
CA SER A 219 15.14 -18.05 -6.13
C SER A 219 16.12 -19.11 -5.64
N TYR A 220 17.40 -18.87 -5.90
CA TYR A 220 18.51 -19.68 -5.40
C TYR A 220 19.45 -18.84 -4.53
N LEU A 221 20.39 -19.52 -3.86
CA LEU A 221 21.46 -18.86 -3.12
C LEU A 221 22.37 -18.14 -4.11
N ASN A 222 22.46 -16.83 -3.98
CA ASN A 222 23.16 -15.94 -4.90
C ASN A 222 24.01 -14.94 -4.09
N HIS A 223 24.73 -14.04 -4.77
CA HIS A 223 25.65 -13.12 -4.09
C HIS A 223 24.96 -12.11 -3.15
N TYR A 224 23.64 -11.94 -3.23
CA TYR A 224 22.90 -11.10 -2.29
C TYR A 224 22.56 -11.83 -0.99
N TRP A 225 22.36 -13.16 -1.04
CA TRP A 225 21.95 -13.93 0.11
C TRP A 225 22.25 -15.43 -0.02
N THR A 226 23.17 -15.91 0.81
CA THR A 226 23.65 -17.30 0.83
C THR A 226 23.13 -18.12 2.01
N GLN A 227 22.32 -17.54 2.90
CA GLN A 227 21.72 -18.25 4.03
C GLN A 227 20.38 -18.91 3.64
N THR A 228 19.95 -19.91 4.41
CA THR A 228 18.62 -20.51 4.24
C THR A 228 17.52 -19.44 4.34
N ARG A 229 16.53 -19.50 3.45
CA ARG A 229 15.31 -18.68 3.48
C ARG A 229 14.13 -19.44 2.89
N ASN A 230 12.92 -19.06 3.26
CA ASN A 230 11.71 -19.50 2.58
C ASN A 230 11.43 -18.56 1.40
N THR A 231 11.75 -19.01 0.19
CA THR A 231 11.61 -18.18 -1.02
C THR A 231 10.15 -17.84 -1.33
N THR A 232 9.20 -18.68 -0.93
CA THR A 232 7.77 -18.40 -1.07
C THR A 232 7.33 -17.27 -0.15
N GLU A 233 7.71 -17.31 1.14
CA GLU A 233 7.37 -16.23 2.09
C GLU A 233 8.02 -14.90 1.68
N TRP A 234 9.28 -14.92 1.25
CA TRP A 234 9.95 -13.74 0.72
C TRP A 234 9.26 -13.19 -0.53
N ASN A 235 8.78 -14.06 -1.41
CA ASN A 235 8.04 -13.64 -2.59
C ASN A 235 6.72 -12.94 -2.22
N VAL A 236 5.97 -13.50 -1.28
CA VAL A 236 4.73 -12.91 -0.76
C VAL A 236 5.01 -11.56 -0.11
N PHE A 237 5.97 -11.48 0.81
CA PHE A 237 6.31 -10.22 1.47
C PHE A 237 6.81 -9.18 0.45
N MET A 238 7.67 -9.58 -0.48
CA MET A 238 8.17 -8.66 -1.51
C MET A 238 7.04 -8.16 -2.43
N SER A 239 6.06 -9.00 -2.75
CA SER A 239 4.86 -8.60 -3.50
C SER A 239 4.08 -7.52 -2.76
N GLU A 240 3.81 -7.73 -1.47
CA GLU A 240 3.06 -6.79 -0.65
C GLU A 240 3.79 -5.46 -0.46
N ILE A 241 5.07 -5.50 -0.07
CA ILE A 241 5.84 -4.28 0.21
C ILE A 241 6.05 -3.44 -1.06
N THR A 242 6.23 -4.08 -2.22
CA THR A 242 6.41 -3.40 -3.51
C THR A 242 5.13 -2.72 -3.96
N ARG A 243 4.01 -3.46 -4.01
CA ARG A 243 2.73 -2.92 -4.49
C ARG A 243 2.18 -1.84 -3.56
N THR A 244 2.29 -2.07 -2.25
CA THR A 244 1.91 -1.09 -1.23
C THR A 244 2.80 0.15 -1.31
N GLY A 245 4.12 -0.02 -1.44
CA GLY A 245 5.06 1.08 -1.55
C GLY A 245 4.79 1.96 -2.77
N ASN A 246 4.53 1.34 -3.92
CA ASN A 246 4.18 2.05 -5.15
C ASN A 246 2.86 2.82 -5.00
N LYS A 247 1.84 2.24 -4.37
CA LYS A 247 0.58 2.96 -4.14
C LYS A 247 0.73 4.11 -3.15
N LEU A 248 1.53 3.93 -2.09
CA LEU A 248 1.87 5.00 -1.16
C LEU A 248 2.60 6.14 -1.88
N GLN A 249 3.59 5.83 -2.73
CA GLN A 249 4.28 6.84 -3.54
C GLN A 249 3.30 7.64 -4.39
N GLU A 250 2.39 6.97 -5.12
CA GLU A 250 1.37 7.63 -5.94
C GLU A 250 0.51 8.59 -5.11
N LEU A 251 -0.12 8.11 -4.03
CA LEU A 251 -1.03 8.91 -3.20
C LEU A 251 -0.31 10.08 -2.51
N MET A 252 0.92 9.85 -2.03
CA MET A 252 1.70 10.90 -1.36
C MET A 252 2.21 11.96 -2.34
N LEU A 253 2.55 11.57 -3.57
CA LEU A 253 2.90 12.52 -4.63
C LEU A 253 1.67 13.32 -5.08
N GLU A 254 0.51 12.69 -5.26
CA GLU A 254 -0.76 13.38 -5.56
C GLU A 254 -1.11 14.43 -4.49
N ALA A 255 -1.00 14.05 -3.21
CA ALA A 255 -1.21 14.95 -2.08
C ALA A 255 -0.18 16.10 -2.02
N LEU A 256 1.01 15.91 -2.61
CA LEU A 256 2.07 16.92 -2.65
C LEU A 256 1.83 17.98 -3.73
N VAL A 257 1.27 17.62 -4.89
CA VAL A 257 1.15 18.50 -6.07
C VAL A 257 0.57 19.89 -5.74
N PRO A 258 -0.50 20.05 -4.93
CA PRO A 258 -1.05 21.38 -4.62
C PRO A 258 -0.05 22.36 -3.99
N SER A 259 1.02 21.86 -3.35
CA SER A 259 2.08 22.68 -2.76
C SER A 259 3.18 23.10 -3.74
N LEU A 260 3.27 22.44 -4.91
CA LEU A 260 4.33 22.61 -5.90
C LEU A 260 3.94 23.67 -6.94
N LYS A 261 3.86 24.93 -6.52
CA LYS A 261 3.49 26.04 -7.42
C LYS A 261 4.46 26.15 -8.60
N ASP A 262 3.88 26.25 -9.79
CA ASP A 262 4.59 26.41 -11.07
C ASP A 262 5.60 25.30 -11.38
N ALA A 263 5.35 24.09 -10.86
CA ALA A 263 6.15 22.89 -11.14
C ALA A 263 5.30 21.79 -11.80
N HIS A 264 5.99 20.91 -12.54
CA HIS A 264 5.46 19.71 -13.16
C HIS A 264 5.98 18.48 -12.42
N LEU A 265 5.10 17.55 -12.08
CA LEU A 265 5.45 16.29 -11.44
C LEU A 265 4.78 15.13 -12.18
N GLY A 266 5.60 14.29 -12.82
CA GLY A 266 5.17 13.03 -13.44
C GLY A 266 5.54 11.82 -12.58
N LEU A 267 4.69 10.80 -12.62
CA LEU A 267 5.01 9.45 -12.15
C LEU A 267 5.23 8.56 -13.37
N PHE A 268 6.41 7.96 -13.46
CA PHE A 268 6.75 6.92 -14.42
C PHE A 268 6.55 5.55 -13.75
N ASP A 269 5.64 4.77 -14.31
CA ASP A 269 5.20 3.48 -13.80
C ASP A 269 6.11 2.35 -14.29
N SER A 270 7.32 2.32 -13.72
CA SER A 270 8.28 1.24 -13.92
C SER A 270 7.69 -0.13 -13.58
N TYR A 271 6.80 -0.22 -12.58
CA TYR A 271 6.14 -1.48 -12.23
C TYR A 271 5.36 -2.06 -13.40
N SER A 272 4.41 -1.28 -13.95
CA SER A 272 3.55 -1.75 -15.04
C SER A 272 4.34 -1.98 -16.34
N LEU A 273 5.38 -1.17 -16.61
CA LEU A 273 6.25 -1.38 -17.76
C LEU A 273 6.94 -2.76 -17.68
N PHE A 274 7.50 -3.12 -16.53
CA PHE A 274 8.14 -4.43 -16.35
C PHE A 274 7.13 -5.59 -16.40
N GLU A 275 5.93 -5.44 -15.82
CA GLU A 275 4.88 -6.45 -15.95
C GLU A 275 4.48 -6.68 -17.41
N ASP A 276 4.43 -5.63 -18.24
CA ASP A 276 4.16 -5.79 -19.68
C ASP A 276 5.34 -6.43 -20.43
N MET A 277 6.59 -6.16 -20.04
CA MET A 277 7.74 -6.89 -20.58
C MET A 277 7.68 -8.39 -20.23
N ILE A 278 7.21 -8.72 -19.04
CA ILE A 278 7.03 -10.11 -18.58
C ILE A 278 5.89 -10.80 -19.33
N ALA A 279 4.77 -10.10 -19.53
CA ALA A 279 3.62 -10.63 -20.25
C ALA A 279 3.86 -10.75 -21.77
N SER A 280 4.67 -9.85 -22.34
CA SER A 280 4.87 -9.68 -23.79
C SER A 280 6.35 -9.55 -24.18
N PRO A 281 7.25 -10.49 -23.80
CA PRO A 281 8.69 -10.32 -23.91
C PRO A 281 9.19 -10.13 -25.35
N ALA A 282 8.50 -10.72 -26.34
CA ALA A 282 8.86 -10.60 -27.75
C ALA A 282 8.72 -9.18 -28.33
N THR A 283 8.03 -8.28 -27.61
CA THR A 283 7.94 -6.86 -27.97
C THR A 283 9.20 -6.09 -27.57
N TYR A 284 9.89 -6.54 -26.51
CA TYR A 284 10.89 -5.76 -25.79
C TYR A 284 12.30 -6.34 -25.88
N LEU A 285 12.41 -7.66 -25.94
CA LEU A 285 13.66 -8.41 -25.97
C LEU A 285 13.95 -8.83 -27.41
N ASN A 286 15.17 -8.58 -27.87
CA ASN A 286 15.55 -8.71 -29.29
C ASN A 286 16.85 -9.51 -29.50
N GLY A 287 17.28 -10.25 -28.48
CA GLY A 287 18.45 -11.12 -28.58
C GLY A 287 18.24 -12.37 -29.43
N THR A 288 19.34 -13.09 -29.66
CA THR A 288 19.39 -14.28 -30.54
C THR A 288 19.06 -15.59 -29.83
N ALA A 289 19.12 -15.62 -28.50
CA ALA A 289 18.70 -16.75 -27.68
C ALA A 289 17.20 -16.75 -27.43
N ALA A 290 16.68 -17.84 -26.86
CA ALA A 290 15.30 -17.88 -26.37
C ALA A 290 15.09 -16.79 -25.31
N LEU A 291 13.95 -16.08 -25.40
CA LEU A 291 13.62 -14.99 -24.49
C LEU A 291 13.43 -15.51 -23.06
N ASN A 292 14.01 -14.82 -22.09
CA ASN A 292 14.05 -15.24 -20.70
C ASN A 292 13.70 -14.09 -19.75
N ILE A 293 12.60 -14.29 -19.02
CA ILE A 293 12.04 -13.33 -18.05
C ILE A 293 12.17 -13.80 -16.59
N THR A 294 12.60 -15.04 -16.36
CA THR A 294 12.68 -15.66 -15.02
C THR A 294 14.11 -15.91 -14.55
N GLY A 295 15.06 -16.02 -15.47
CA GLY A 295 16.50 -16.05 -15.20
C GLY A 295 17.17 -14.74 -15.60
N CYS A 296 18.48 -14.71 -15.47
CA CYS A 296 19.31 -13.54 -15.73
C CYS A 296 20.47 -13.86 -16.67
N ALA A 297 20.96 -12.85 -17.39
CA ALA A 297 22.05 -12.98 -18.35
C ALA A 297 23.39 -13.34 -17.69
N HIS A 298 23.60 -12.95 -16.45
CA HIS A 298 24.75 -13.22 -15.59
C HIS A 298 24.23 -13.80 -14.27
N SER A 299 24.17 -15.13 -14.20
CA SER A 299 23.62 -15.87 -13.06
C SER A 299 24.75 -16.50 -12.26
N CYS A 300 24.80 -16.26 -10.96
CA CYS A 300 25.83 -16.78 -10.06
C CYS A 300 25.21 -17.56 -8.89
N VAL A 301 25.43 -18.88 -8.87
CA VAL A 301 24.91 -19.77 -7.83
C VAL A 301 25.96 -20.01 -6.75
N TYR A 302 25.56 -19.82 -5.50
CA TYR A 302 26.41 -19.98 -4.31
C TYR A 302 26.00 -21.21 -3.49
N GLN A 303 26.92 -21.70 -2.67
CA GLN A 303 26.64 -22.71 -1.66
C GLN A 303 26.02 -22.08 -0.40
N LEU A 304 25.37 -22.91 0.41
CA LEU A 304 24.82 -22.49 1.71
C LEU A 304 25.91 -21.93 2.61
N ASN A 305 25.70 -20.70 3.06
CA ASN A 305 26.61 -19.89 3.88
C ASN A 305 27.98 -19.62 3.23
N GLU A 306 28.10 -19.73 1.89
CA GLU A 306 29.25 -19.22 1.16
C GLU A 306 29.40 -17.71 1.39
N SER A 307 30.63 -17.21 1.39
CA SER A 307 30.85 -15.77 1.52
C SER A 307 30.31 -15.07 0.28
N THR A 308 29.55 -13.99 0.46
CA THR A 308 29.11 -13.15 -0.66
C THR A 308 30.25 -12.38 -1.34
N ALA A 309 31.48 -12.48 -0.79
CA ALA A 309 32.69 -11.99 -1.43
C ALA A 309 33.38 -13.03 -2.33
N ASP A 310 32.94 -14.29 -2.29
CA ASP A 310 33.39 -15.32 -3.23
C ASP A 310 32.74 -15.09 -4.61
N THR A 311 33.15 -15.86 -5.62
CA THR A 311 32.63 -15.67 -6.99
C THR A 311 31.38 -16.49 -7.29
N GLY A 312 31.06 -17.51 -6.48
CA GLY A 312 30.07 -18.52 -6.82
C GLY A 312 30.38 -19.27 -8.12
N ILE A 313 29.40 -20.02 -8.63
CA ILE A 313 29.43 -20.66 -9.95
C ILE A 313 28.58 -19.84 -10.90
N CYS A 314 29.24 -19.06 -11.76
CA CYS A 314 28.56 -18.14 -12.67
C CYS A 314 28.39 -18.69 -14.09
N THR A 315 27.30 -18.29 -14.73
CA THR A 315 27.05 -18.42 -16.16
C THR A 315 26.80 -17.04 -16.75
N ILE A 316 27.22 -16.83 -18.00
CA ILE A 316 27.05 -15.56 -18.70
C ILE A 316 26.58 -15.78 -20.14
N ALA A 317 25.49 -15.12 -20.52
CA ALA A 317 25.06 -14.98 -21.90
C ALA A 317 26.04 -14.07 -22.64
N ASN A 318 26.41 -14.41 -23.86
CA ASN A 318 27.44 -13.70 -24.63
C ASN A 318 26.88 -13.11 -25.91
N GLY A 319 27.52 -12.04 -26.40
CA GLY A 319 27.10 -11.37 -27.63
C GLY A 319 25.64 -10.93 -27.57
N THR A 320 24.91 -11.16 -28.67
CA THR A 320 23.49 -10.79 -28.81
C THR A 320 22.54 -11.66 -27.99
N ASP A 321 22.99 -12.75 -27.37
CA ASP A 321 22.13 -13.55 -26.50
C ASP A 321 21.75 -12.80 -25.22
N ARG A 322 22.57 -11.84 -24.79
CA ARG A 322 22.29 -11.01 -23.59
C ARG A 322 20.99 -10.21 -23.72
N ASP A 323 20.66 -9.78 -24.94
CA ASP A 323 19.46 -9.00 -25.23
C ASP A 323 18.18 -9.87 -25.27
N SER A 324 18.30 -11.18 -25.01
CA SER A 324 17.17 -12.10 -24.82
C SER A 324 16.69 -12.14 -23.37
N PHE A 325 17.37 -11.47 -22.43
CA PHE A 325 17.06 -11.54 -20.99
C PHE A 325 16.42 -10.24 -20.49
N LEU A 326 15.43 -10.35 -19.61
CA LEU A 326 14.87 -9.20 -18.89
C LEU A 326 15.82 -8.69 -17.80
N TRP A 327 16.49 -9.62 -17.11
CA TRP A 327 17.38 -9.34 -15.97
C TRP A 327 18.85 -9.57 -16.36
N TYR A 328 19.75 -8.69 -15.92
CA TYR A 328 21.18 -8.89 -16.06
C TYR A 328 21.70 -9.85 -15.00
N ASP A 329 21.51 -9.54 -13.72
CA ASP A 329 21.84 -10.42 -12.60
C ASP A 329 20.57 -10.75 -11.80
N GLU A 330 20.71 -11.22 -10.56
CA GLU A 330 19.56 -11.62 -9.77
C GLU A 330 18.62 -10.47 -9.35
N LEU A 331 19.00 -9.20 -9.56
CA LEU A 331 18.25 -8.01 -9.14
C LEU A 331 18.16 -6.90 -10.19
N HIS A 332 19.16 -6.77 -11.06
CA HIS A 332 19.31 -5.64 -11.98
C HIS A 332 18.69 -5.94 -13.35
N PRO A 333 18.04 -4.95 -13.98
CA PRO A 333 17.58 -5.07 -15.36
C PRO A 333 18.74 -5.36 -16.33
N SER A 334 18.43 -6.04 -17.44
CA SER A 334 19.40 -6.21 -18.53
C SER A 334 19.61 -4.90 -19.29
N GLU A 335 20.75 -4.77 -19.98
CA GLU A 335 21.01 -3.62 -20.85
C GLU A 335 19.89 -3.41 -21.89
N GLN A 336 19.28 -4.48 -22.41
CA GLN A 336 18.15 -4.34 -23.34
C GLN A 336 16.91 -3.79 -22.63
N THR A 337 16.67 -4.17 -21.39
CA THR A 337 15.62 -3.58 -20.54
C THR A 337 15.90 -2.11 -20.24
N GLU A 338 17.15 -1.75 -19.92
CA GLU A 338 17.60 -0.36 -19.74
C GLU A 338 17.32 0.50 -20.98
N ARG A 339 17.58 -0.02 -22.20
CA ARG A 339 17.24 0.67 -23.46
C ARG A 339 15.74 0.87 -23.65
N ASN A 340 14.91 -0.07 -23.17
CA ASN A 340 13.46 0.05 -23.24
C ASN A 340 12.96 1.14 -22.28
N ILE A 341 13.41 1.14 -21.03
CA ILE A 341 13.12 2.21 -20.05
C ILE A 341 13.55 3.57 -20.61
N ALA A 342 14.77 3.65 -21.13
CA ALA A 342 15.33 4.86 -21.70
C ALA A 342 14.52 5.41 -22.88
N ARG A 343 13.93 4.54 -23.71
CA ARG A 343 13.09 4.96 -24.83
C ARG A 343 11.83 5.66 -24.34
N GLU A 344 11.16 5.07 -23.35
CA GLU A 344 9.93 5.64 -22.80
C GLU A 344 10.23 6.96 -22.08
N ILE A 345 11.31 7.04 -21.28
CA ILE A 345 11.68 8.29 -20.61
C ILE A 345 12.16 9.37 -21.62
N ALA A 346 12.83 8.99 -22.70
CA ALA A 346 13.19 9.92 -23.76
C ALA A 346 11.95 10.56 -24.41
N GLU A 347 10.86 9.81 -24.59
CA GLU A 347 9.59 10.38 -25.05
C GLU A 347 9.08 11.47 -24.09
N VAL A 348 9.16 11.26 -22.77
CA VAL A 348 8.79 12.27 -21.77
C VAL A 348 9.67 13.52 -21.89
N ILE A 349 10.99 13.36 -22.02
CA ILE A 349 11.95 14.47 -22.18
C ILE A 349 11.63 15.29 -23.43
N GLU A 350 11.24 14.62 -24.52
CA GLU A 350 10.85 15.25 -25.78
C GLU A 350 9.48 15.93 -25.74
N GLY A 351 8.75 15.86 -24.63
CA GLY A 351 7.38 16.37 -24.49
C GLY A 351 6.32 15.51 -25.18
N LYS A 352 6.63 14.22 -25.42
CA LYS A 352 5.68 13.23 -25.95
C LYS A 352 5.00 12.50 -24.80
N GLN A 353 3.78 12.04 -25.06
CA GLN A 353 3.08 11.14 -24.16
C GLN A 353 3.49 9.69 -24.42
N ASN A 354 3.52 8.90 -23.35
CA ASN A 354 3.56 7.44 -23.42
C ASN A 354 2.60 6.85 -22.37
N GLN A 355 2.32 5.55 -22.47
CA GLN A 355 1.37 4.87 -21.58
C GLN A 355 1.90 4.61 -20.16
N TRP A 356 3.20 4.82 -19.94
CA TRP A 356 3.89 4.55 -18.68
C TRP A 356 4.06 5.78 -17.81
N THR A 357 3.71 6.97 -18.32
CA THR A 357 3.90 8.23 -17.60
C THR A 357 2.57 8.91 -17.38
N ARG A 358 2.30 9.28 -16.13
CA ARG A 358 1.14 10.08 -15.76
C ARG A 358 1.59 11.41 -15.16
N CYS A 359 1.13 12.52 -15.73
CA CYS A 359 1.23 13.81 -15.07
C CYS A 359 0.32 13.81 -13.83
N LEU A 360 0.86 14.18 -12.67
CA LEU A 360 0.07 14.24 -11.45
C LEU A 360 -0.60 15.61 -11.35
N PHE A 361 -1.92 15.59 -11.15
CA PHE A 361 -2.74 16.78 -10.96
C PHE A 361 -3.10 16.89 -9.48
N GLY A 362 -2.85 18.06 -8.92
CA GLY A 362 -3.17 18.33 -7.53
C GLY A 362 -4.63 18.69 -7.36
N TYR A 363 -5.31 18.02 -6.44
CA TYR A 363 -6.57 18.50 -5.90
C TYR A 363 -6.28 19.28 -4.62
N THR A 364 -6.66 20.56 -4.57
CA THR A 364 -6.50 21.34 -3.34
C THR A 364 -7.62 20.94 -2.37
N VAL A 365 -7.29 20.18 -1.34
CA VAL A 365 -8.23 19.86 -0.27
C VAL A 365 -7.97 20.81 0.90
N ALA A 366 -8.86 21.77 1.12
CA ALA A 366 -8.93 22.45 2.40
C ALA A 366 -9.60 21.48 3.39
N VAL A 367 -8.81 20.69 4.10
CA VAL A 367 -9.32 19.80 5.15
C VAL A 367 -9.75 20.67 6.33
N SER A 368 -11.03 20.99 6.36
CA SER A 368 -11.71 21.66 7.48
C SER A 368 -12.92 20.80 7.83
N GLY A 369 -12.66 19.59 8.32
CA GLY A 369 -13.73 18.74 8.82
C GLY A 369 -14.34 19.35 10.07
N SER A 370 -15.64 19.64 10.04
CA SER A 370 -16.37 20.04 11.24
C SER A 370 -16.65 18.82 12.11
N ARG A 371 -16.44 18.95 13.41
CA ARG A 371 -16.87 17.91 14.37
C ARG A 371 -18.39 17.79 14.35
N LEU A 372 -18.88 16.61 14.73
CA LEU A 372 -20.30 16.42 15.02
C LEU A 372 -20.77 17.40 16.11
N ALA A 373 -22.00 17.91 15.96
CA ALA A 373 -22.58 18.79 16.96
C ALA A 373 -22.95 18.00 18.24
N PRO A 374 -22.83 18.60 19.44
CA PRO A 374 -23.22 17.92 20.67
C PRO A 374 -24.69 17.47 20.65
N GLY A 375 -24.91 16.19 20.97
CA GLY A 375 -26.25 15.57 20.97
C GLY A 375 -26.87 15.34 19.58
N GLN A 376 -26.09 15.50 18.51
CA GLN A 376 -26.53 15.24 17.14
C GLN A 376 -26.85 13.75 16.92
N ILE A 377 -25.93 12.87 17.33
CA ILE A 377 -26.06 11.43 17.07
C ILE A 377 -26.96 10.77 18.10
N LYS A 378 -27.92 9.98 17.63
CA LYS A 378 -28.87 9.19 18.44
C LYS A 378 -28.79 7.69 18.15
N THR A 379 -28.15 7.31 17.04
CA THR A 379 -28.03 5.93 16.60
C THR A 379 -26.62 5.63 16.10
N LEU A 380 -26.06 4.51 16.56
CA LEU A 380 -24.81 3.93 16.10
C LEU A 380 -25.10 2.69 15.25
N VAL A 381 -24.57 2.65 14.03
CA VAL A 381 -24.64 1.48 13.14
C VAL A 381 -23.22 0.96 12.89
N ALA A 382 -22.95 -0.27 13.30
CA ALA A 382 -21.59 -0.83 13.30
C ALA A 382 -21.43 -1.97 12.27
N PHE A 383 -20.35 -1.90 11.50
CA PHE A 383 -19.87 -2.94 10.58
C PHE A 383 -18.44 -3.32 10.95
N GLY A 384 -18.02 -4.52 10.59
CA GLY A 384 -16.65 -4.96 10.88
C GLY A 384 -16.52 -6.44 11.14
N ASP A 385 -15.45 -6.81 11.84
CA ASP A 385 -15.12 -8.19 12.15
C ASP A 385 -15.38 -8.55 13.63
N SER A 386 -14.61 -9.49 14.17
CA SER A 386 -14.72 -9.96 15.56
C SER A 386 -14.46 -8.86 16.58
N TYR A 387 -13.72 -7.81 16.25
CA TYR A 387 -13.52 -6.67 17.15
C TYR A 387 -14.81 -5.83 17.33
N THR A 388 -15.83 -6.05 16.49
CA THR A 388 -17.08 -5.27 16.48
C THR A 388 -18.34 -6.14 16.63
N ASP A 389 -18.24 -7.46 16.45
CA ASP A 389 -19.39 -8.38 16.48
C ASP A 389 -20.00 -8.49 17.90
N THR A 390 -21.25 -8.07 18.03
CA THR A 390 -22.00 -8.12 19.30
C THR A 390 -22.71 -9.46 19.55
N THR A 391 -22.61 -10.41 18.61
CA THR A 391 -23.31 -11.70 18.62
C THR A 391 -22.38 -12.89 18.83
N ALA A 392 -21.11 -12.76 18.45
CA ALA A 392 -20.05 -13.76 18.64
C ALA A 392 -18.87 -13.13 19.39
N MET A 393 -19.08 -12.85 20.68
CA MET A 393 -18.11 -12.14 21.54
C MET A 393 -16.85 -12.99 21.76
N ALA A 394 -15.77 -12.67 21.03
CA ALA A 394 -14.48 -13.32 21.17
C ALA A 394 -13.68 -12.82 22.39
N ASP A 395 -14.04 -11.66 22.94
CA ASP A 395 -13.23 -10.87 23.89
C ASP A 395 -13.48 -11.21 25.38
N GLY A 396 -14.25 -12.27 25.65
CA GLY A 396 -14.57 -12.72 27.01
C GLY A 396 -15.60 -11.87 27.77
N GLY A 397 -16.21 -10.89 27.09
CA GLY A 397 -17.19 -9.94 27.60
C GLY A 397 -17.96 -9.27 26.47
N ALA A 398 -18.58 -8.10 26.73
CA ALA A 398 -19.23 -7.31 25.68
C ALA A 398 -18.19 -6.55 24.83
N THR A 399 -18.46 -6.41 23.53
CA THR A 399 -17.61 -5.64 22.61
C THR A 399 -17.87 -4.13 22.70
N TRP A 400 -16.92 -3.32 22.24
CA TRP A 400 -16.91 -1.87 22.36
C TRP A 400 -18.17 -1.18 21.82
N PRO A 401 -18.89 -1.64 20.76
CA PRO A 401 -20.09 -0.95 20.30
C PRO A 401 -21.18 -0.96 21.36
N THR A 402 -21.27 -2.04 22.14
CA THR A 402 -22.24 -2.19 23.23
C THR A 402 -21.97 -1.17 24.33
N TYR A 403 -20.71 -1.05 24.74
CA TYR A 403 -20.29 -0.08 25.75
C TYR A 403 -20.42 1.36 25.26
N ALA A 404 -20.00 1.65 24.02
CA ALA A 404 -20.05 3.01 23.45
C ALA A 404 -21.50 3.51 23.37
N ALA A 405 -22.41 2.66 22.90
CA ALA A 405 -23.84 2.98 22.84
C ALA A 405 -24.43 3.21 24.24
N GLY A 406 -24.02 2.41 25.23
CA GLY A 406 -24.41 2.58 26.62
C GLY A 406 -23.90 3.89 27.24
N TYR A 407 -22.62 4.21 27.03
CA TYR A 407 -21.97 5.42 27.55
C TYR A 407 -22.56 6.70 26.95
N ALA A 408 -22.83 6.71 25.64
CA ALA A 408 -23.43 7.85 24.95
C ALA A 408 -24.97 7.85 25.00
N ASN A 409 -25.60 6.81 25.55
CA ASN A 409 -27.05 6.63 25.63
C ASN A 409 -27.74 6.75 24.25
N VAL A 410 -27.26 5.98 23.27
CA VAL A 410 -27.75 5.93 21.88
C VAL A 410 -28.22 4.53 21.51
N SER A 411 -29.01 4.40 20.44
CA SER A 411 -29.41 3.09 19.91
C SER A 411 -28.26 2.43 19.16
N LEU A 412 -28.15 1.11 19.21
CA LEU A 412 -27.12 0.33 18.50
C LEU A 412 -27.75 -0.67 17.52
N PHE A 413 -27.28 -0.68 16.28
CA PHE A 413 -27.54 -1.73 15.30
C PHE A 413 -26.21 -2.25 14.76
N SER A 414 -25.85 -3.49 15.09
CA SER A 414 -24.57 -4.09 14.64
C SER A 414 -24.80 -5.14 13.55
N PHE A 415 -24.05 -5.00 12.48
CA PHE A 415 -23.96 -5.93 11.35
C PHE A 415 -22.63 -6.66 11.28
N ALA A 416 -21.68 -6.33 12.17
CA ALA A 416 -20.36 -6.95 12.23
C ALA A 416 -20.45 -8.47 12.43
N LYS A 417 -19.47 -9.18 11.87
CA LYS A 417 -19.39 -10.66 11.91
C LYS A 417 -17.98 -11.14 12.21
N ALA A 418 -17.83 -11.97 13.23
CA ALA A 418 -16.55 -12.57 13.58
C ALA A 418 -15.94 -13.32 12.37
N GLY A 419 -14.64 -13.12 12.16
CA GLY A 419 -13.89 -13.67 11.03
C GLY A 419 -14.12 -12.96 9.69
N ALA A 420 -14.94 -11.90 9.64
CA ALA A 420 -15.18 -11.18 8.40
C ALA A 420 -13.90 -10.57 7.83
N THR A 421 -13.71 -10.75 6.53
CA THR A 421 -12.86 -9.92 5.68
C THR A 421 -13.69 -8.79 5.08
N CYS A 422 -13.05 -7.82 4.43
CA CYS A 422 -13.80 -6.83 3.67
C CYS A 422 -14.64 -7.48 2.55
N SER A 423 -14.03 -8.40 1.80
CA SER A 423 -14.69 -9.15 0.74
C SER A 423 -14.09 -10.55 0.57
N ASN A 424 -14.97 -11.55 0.45
CA ASN A 424 -14.55 -12.92 0.13
C ASN A 424 -14.10 -13.10 -1.33
N ASN A 425 -14.35 -12.11 -2.20
CA ASN A 425 -13.79 -12.10 -3.55
C ASN A 425 -12.31 -11.71 -3.56
N LEU A 426 -11.84 -11.02 -2.53
CA LEU A 426 -10.44 -10.65 -2.35
C LEU A 426 -9.71 -11.67 -1.47
N THR A 427 -10.31 -12.01 -0.33
CA THR A 427 -9.75 -12.90 0.68
C THR A 427 -10.79 -13.96 1.04
N SER A 428 -10.69 -15.13 0.41
CA SER A 428 -11.71 -16.19 0.52
C SER A 428 -11.64 -16.91 1.86
N VAL A 429 -12.44 -16.48 2.82
CA VAL A 429 -12.61 -17.13 4.13
C VAL A 429 -14.05 -17.66 4.31
N PRO A 430 -14.29 -18.69 5.15
CA PRO A 430 -15.61 -19.26 5.37
C PRO A 430 -16.50 -18.44 6.33
N PHE A 431 -16.29 -17.12 6.40
CA PHE A 431 -17.01 -16.21 7.29
C PHE A 431 -17.79 -15.16 6.47
N PRO A 432 -18.89 -14.60 7.00
CA PRO A 432 -19.68 -13.61 6.27
C PRO A 432 -18.92 -12.26 6.15
N PRO A 433 -18.55 -11.82 4.95
CA PRO A 433 -17.74 -10.61 4.75
C PRO A 433 -18.59 -9.34 4.70
N VAL A 434 -17.95 -8.17 4.74
CA VAL A 434 -18.65 -6.87 4.74
C VAL A 434 -19.50 -6.69 3.48
N PHE A 435 -18.91 -6.86 2.29
CA PHE A 435 -19.58 -6.55 1.02
C PHE A 435 -20.59 -7.61 0.56
N GLU A 436 -20.28 -8.89 0.74
CA GLU A 436 -21.18 -9.97 0.29
C GLU A 436 -22.22 -10.39 1.34
N SER A 437 -22.14 -9.89 2.59
CA SER A 437 -23.09 -10.26 3.65
C SER A 437 -23.61 -9.10 4.49
N GLN A 438 -22.75 -8.32 5.13
CA GLN A 438 -23.18 -7.32 6.12
C GLN A 438 -23.96 -6.18 5.46
N LEU A 439 -23.43 -5.61 4.36
CA LEU A 439 -24.10 -4.56 3.58
C LEU A 439 -25.44 -5.04 2.98
N PRO A 440 -25.52 -6.19 2.28
CA PRO A 440 -26.80 -6.74 1.82
C PRO A 440 -27.84 -6.91 2.93
N THR A 441 -27.42 -7.39 4.11
CA THR A 441 -28.32 -7.56 5.25
C THR A 441 -28.86 -6.21 5.75
N TYR A 442 -27.98 -5.23 5.94
CA TYR A 442 -28.36 -3.86 6.31
C TYR A 442 -29.38 -3.26 5.32
N PHE A 443 -29.11 -3.33 4.01
CA PHE A 443 -30.03 -2.78 3.01
C PHE A 443 -31.37 -3.54 2.95
N ALA A 444 -31.34 -4.87 3.12
CA ALA A 444 -32.55 -5.67 3.18
C ALA A 444 -33.42 -5.27 4.39
N GLU A 445 -32.82 -5.15 5.58
CA GLU A 445 -33.53 -4.76 6.80
C GLU A 445 -34.04 -3.32 6.77
N LEU A 446 -33.31 -2.39 6.15
CA LEU A 446 -33.78 -1.03 5.90
C LEU A 446 -34.98 -1.03 4.94
N SER A 447 -34.90 -1.77 3.83
CA SER A 447 -35.96 -1.81 2.82
C SER A 447 -37.24 -2.51 3.28
N ASN A 448 -37.12 -3.51 4.16
CA ASN A 448 -38.27 -4.27 4.67
C ASN A 448 -38.84 -3.70 5.99
N GLY A 449 -38.21 -2.66 6.56
CA GLY A 449 -38.64 -1.98 7.78
C GLY A 449 -38.32 -2.74 9.08
N THR A 450 -37.42 -3.72 9.05
CA THR A 450 -36.90 -4.40 10.25
C THR A 450 -35.97 -3.46 11.03
N LEU A 451 -35.14 -2.69 10.30
CA LEU A 451 -34.48 -1.53 10.88
C LEU A 451 -35.49 -0.37 10.99
N PRO A 452 -35.44 0.42 12.07
CA PRO A 452 -36.19 1.67 12.13
C PRO A 452 -35.68 2.65 11.07
N ASP A 453 -36.42 3.74 10.87
CA ASP A 453 -35.89 4.87 10.11
C ASP A 453 -34.57 5.36 10.74
N LEU A 454 -33.58 5.61 9.91
CA LEU A 454 -32.23 6.02 10.31
C LEU A 454 -31.97 7.42 9.73
N PRO A 455 -32.35 8.51 10.44
CA PRO A 455 -32.12 9.86 9.97
C PRO A 455 -30.63 10.09 9.68
N PRO A 456 -30.25 10.52 8.46
CA PRO A 456 -28.85 10.67 8.07
C PRO A 456 -28.05 11.62 8.95
N ASP A 457 -28.70 12.64 9.51
CA ASP A 457 -28.10 13.62 10.41
C ASP A 457 -27.91 13.10 11.84
N GLU A 458 -28.73 12.13 12.28
CA GLU A 458 -28.71 11.58 13.65
C GLU A 458 -28.04 10.20 13.76
N THR A 459 -27.57 9.64 12.64
CA THR A 459 -26.98 8.29 12.60
C THR A 459 -25.49 8.35 12.29
N LEU A 460 -24.67 7.70 13.14
CA LEU A 460 -23.24 7.47 12.93
C LEU A 460 -23.01 6.04 12.45
N TYR A 461 -22.31 5.91 11.32
CA TYR A 461 -21.88 4.63 10.76
C TYR A 461 -20.41 4.41 11.04
N THR A 462 -20.04 3.21 11.48
CA THR A 462 -18.65 2.87 11.79
C THR A 462 -18.24 1.54 11.17
N LEU A 463 -16.97 1.48 10.76
CA LEU A 463 -16.33 0.29 10.20
C LEU A 463 -14.98 0.07 10.88
N TRP A 464 -14.77 -1.15 11.39
CA TRP A 464 -13.45 -1.63 11.80
C TRP A 464 -13.20 -3.00 11.16
N ILE A 465 -12.28 -3.03 10.19
CA ILE A 465 -12.01 -4.21 9.36
C ILE A 465 -10.55 -4.21 8.90
N GLY A 466 -10.03 -5.37 8.56
CA GLY A 466 -8.70 -5.54 7.97
C GLY A 466 -7.88 -6.64 8.65
N THR A 467 -8.14 -6.94 9.92
CA THR A 467 -7.41 -7.95 10.69
C THR A 467 -7.42 -9.32 10.00
N ASN A 468 -8.58 -9.76 9.53
CA ASN A 468 -8.71 -11.03 8.82
C ASN A 468 -8.21 -10.96 7.37
N ASP A 469 -8.19 -9.77 6.75
CA ASP A 469 -7.68 -9.56 5.39
C ASP A 469 -6.15 -9.69 5.34
N VAL A 470 -5.45 -9.27 6.40
CA VAL A 470 -3.98 -9.37 6.50
C VAL A 470 -3.52 -10.57 7.33
N GLY A 471 -4.45 -11.35 7.90
CA GLY A 471 -4.14 -12.38 8.89
C GLY A 471 -3.48 -13.66 8.36
N SER A 472 -3.32 -14.65 9.25
CA SER A 472 -2.54 -15.89 9.03
C SER A 472 -3.13 -16.85 7.99
N SER A 473 -4.38 -16.66 7.57
CA SER A 473 -5.02 -17.40 6.47
C SER A 473 -5.36 -16.50 5.29
N ALA A 474 -4.64 -15.39 5.15
CA ALA A 474 -4.90 -14.35 4.16
C ALA A 474 -3.59 -13.82 3.56
N LEU A 475 -3.42 -12.50 3.41
CA LEU A 475 -2.27 -11.91 2.72
C LEU A 475 -0.92 -12.29 3.35
N LEU A 476 -0.84 -12.43 4.68
CA LEU A 476 0.40 -12.81 5.38
C LEU A 476 1.01 -14.12 4.85
N THR A 477 0.16 -15.06 4.44
CA THR A 477 0.55 -16.39 4.00
C THR A 477 0.26 -16.62 2.51
N GLY A 478 -0.03 -15.56 1.75
CA GLY A 478 -0.25 -15.63 0.30
C GLY A 478 -1.58 -16.26 -0.12
N HIS A 479 -2.60 -16.27 0.75
CA HIS A 479 -3.92 -16.87 0.50
C HIS A 479 -4.96 -15.89 -0.07
N GLY A 480 -4.55 -14.69 -0.51
CA GLY A 480 -5.40 -13.79 -1.28
C GLY A 480 -5.76 -14.37 -2.65
N ALA A 481 -6.81 -13.85 -3.29
CA ALA A 481 -7.09 -14.19 -4.68
C ALA A 481 -5.90 -13.76 -5.58
N PRO A 482 -5.69 -14.41 -6.74
CA PRO A 482 -4.54 -14.12 -7.59
C PRO A 482 -4.41 -12.62 -7.93
N GLY A 483 -3.27 -12.03 -7.58
CA GLY A 483 -2.98 -10.62 -7.83
C GLY A 483 -3.65 -9.63 -6.85
N VAL A 484 -4.30 -10.11 -5.79
CA VAL A 484 -4.78 -9.28 -4.67
C VAL A 484 -3.62 -8.94 -3.73
N SER A 485 -3.66 -7.73 -3.19
CA SER A 485 -2.70 -7.21 -2.19
C SER A 485 -3.39 -6.37 -1.13
N LEU A 486 -2.62 -5.87 -0.18
CA LEU A 486 -3.04 -4.91 0.85
C LEU A 486 -3.71 -3.66 0.26
N VAL A 487 -3.28 -3.22 -0.93
CA VAL A 487 -3.89 -2.10 -1.64
C VAL A 487 -5.37 -2.38 -1.95
N ASP A 488 -5.69 -3.61 -2.37
CA ASP A 488 -7.03 -4.01 -2.77
C ASP A 488 -7.97 -4.16 -1.56
N THR A 489 -7.47 -4.75 -0.47
CA THR A 489 -8.24 -4.95 0.76
C THR A 489 -8.53 -3.62 1.46
N VAL A 490 -7.55 -2.70 1.49
CA VAL A 490 -7.76 -1.32 1.98
C VAL A 490 -8.73 -0.56 1.07
N SER A 491 -8.59 -0.67 -0.25
CA SER A 491 -9.52 -0.03 -1.20
C SER A 491 -10.96 -0.54 -1.03
N CYS A 492 -11.13 -1.83 -0.77
CA CYS A 492 -12.43 -2.41 -0.41
C CYS A 492 -13.01 -1.74 0.84
N ALA A 493 -12.23 -1.64 1.91
CA ALA A 493 -12.68 -1.03 3.16
C ALA A 493 -13.07 0.44 2.96
N VAL A 494 -12.26 1.23 2.24
CA VAL A 494 -12.58 2.64 1.93
C VAL A 494 -13.84 2.76 1.05
N ASN A 495 -14.06 1.84 0.11
CA ASN A 495 -15.26 1.81 -0.73
C ASN A 495 -16.56 1.56 0.06
N TRP A 496 -16.49 1.05 1.30
CA TRP A 496 -17.66 0.97 2.17
C TRP A 496 -18.23 2.36 2.45
N VAL A 497 -17.38 3.37 2.69
CA VAL A 497 -17.81 4.77 2.91
C VAL A 497 -18.59 5.26 1.70
N LYS A 498 -18.06 5.06 0.49
CA LYS A 498 -18.73 5.46 -0.76
C LYS A 498 -20.06 4.75 -0.95
N THR A 499 -20.12 3.45 -0.67
CA THR A 499 -21.34 2.64 -0.79
C THR A 499 -22.42 3.14 0.15
N MET A 500 -22.07 3.38 1.41
CA MET A 500 -22.99 3.90 2.41
C MET A 500 -23.42 5.34 2.10
N TYR A 501 -22.51 6.21 1.65
CA TYR A 501 -22.82 7.59 1.27
C TYR A 501 -23.85 7.67 0.14
N VAL A 502 -23.69 6.84 -0.90
CA VAL A 502 -24.64 6.73 -2.02
C VAL A 502 -26.01 6.25 -1.54
N SER A 503 -26.07 5.43 -0.49
CA SER A 503 -27.32 4.98 0.13
C SER A 503 -28.01 6.04 1.01
N GLY A 504 -27.36 7.17 1.27
CA GLY A 504 -27.91 8.27 2.07
C GLY A 504 -27.22 8.51 3.41
N ALA A 505 -26.25 7.68 3.83
CA ALA A 505 -25.49 7.90 5.07
C ALA A 505 -24.67 9.20 5.00
N ARG A 506 -24.53 9.91 6.13
CA ARG A 506 -23.83 11.21 6.18
C ARG A 506 -22.82 11.36 7.32
N ASN A 507 -22.80 10.51 8.34
CA ASN A 507 -21.76 10.58 9.38
C ASN A 507 -21.02 9.24 9.44
N PHE A 508 -19.70 9.29 9.25
CA PHE A 508 -18.82 8.12 9.21
C PHE A 508 -17.72 8.23 10.25
N LEU A 509 -17.45 7.13 10.95
CA LEU A 509 -16.28 6.94 11.78
C LEU A 509 -15.53 5.68 11.30
N PHE A 510 -14.44 5.88 10.58
CA PHE A 510 -13.60 4.79 10.08
C PHE A 510 -12.51 4.46 11.11
N GLN A 511 -12.33 3.20 11.48
CA GLN A 511 -11.26 2.78 12.40
C GLN A 511 -10.13 2.12 11.63
N ASN A 512 -8.89 2.55 11.90
CA ASN A 512 -7.71 1.90 11.34
C ASN A 512 -7.35 0.60 12.08
N MET A 513 -6.47 -0.23 11.51
CA MET A 513 -6.07 -1.49 12.15
C MET A 513 -5.32 -1.22 13.45
N ALA A 514 -5.60 -2.01 14.50
CA ALA A 514 -4.79 -2.07 15.71
C ALA A 514 -3.34 -2.49 15.40
N PRO A 515 -2.35 -2.27 16.30
CA PRO A 515 -0.97 -2.73 16.10
C PRO A 515 -0.90 -4.27 16.17
N LEU A 516 -1.25 -4.94 15.07
CA LEU A 516 -1.38 -6.40 15.04
C LEU A 516 -0.06 -7.10 15.37
N GLN A 517 1.08 -6.50 15.05
CA GLN A 517 2.41 -7.02 15.42
C GLN A 517 2.64 -7.10 16.95
N ASN A 518 1.80 -6.45 17.76
CA ASN A 518 1.84 -6.50 19.22
C ASN A 518 0.85 -7.51 19.81
N THR A 519 0.01 -8.17 18.99
CA THR A 519 -0.81 -9.29 19.46
C THR A 519 0.07 -10.50 19.72
N VAL A 520 -0.38 -11.43 20.56
CA VAL A 520 0.40 -12.64 20.83
C VAL A 520 0.63 -13.43 19.54
N LEU A 521 -0.38 -13.53 18.67
CA LEU A 521 -0.36 -14.27 17.41
C LEU A 521 0.77 -13.85 16.46
N TYR A 522 1.02 -12.54 16.35
CA TYR A 522 2.03 -11.98 15.44
C TYR A 522 3.27 -11.45 16.16
N SER A 523 3.35 -11.58 17.48
CA SER A 523 4.54 -11.18 18.22
C SER A 523 5.75 -12.05 17.86
N ALA A 524 6.95 -11.47 17.95
CA ALA A 524 8.19 -12.23 17.78
C ALA A 524 8.35 -13.37 18.79
N ASN A 525 7.63 -13.33 19.91
CA ASN A 525 7.60 -14.35 20.96
C ASN A 525 6.36 -15.25 20.90
N SER A 526 5.65 -15.27 19.77
CA SER A 526 4.44 -16.08 19.61
C SER A 526 4.75 -17.57 19.83
N TYR A 527 3.75 -18.28 20.36
CA TYR A 527 3.73 -19.74 20.49
C TYR A 527 2.67 -20.36 19.57
N PRO A 528 2.72 -21.69 19.33
CA PRO A 528 1.62 -22.42 18.70
C PRO A 528 0.33 -22.20 19.49
N ASN A 529 -0.67 -21.62 18.84
CA ASN A 529 -1.93 -21.21 19.46
C ASN A 529 -3.11 -21.62 18.56
N PHE A 530 -4.33 -21.31 19.00
CA PHE A 530 -5.55 -21.69 18.31
C PHE A 530 -5.61 -21.23 16.83
N TYR A 531 -4.96 -20.13 16.48
CA TYR A 531 -4.96 -19.58 15.12
C TYR A 531 -3.89 -20.19 14.22
N TRP A 532 -2.79 -20.70 14.78
CA TRP A 532 -1.70 -21.28 14.01
C TRP A 532 -0.80 -22.16 14.87
N THR A 533 -0.75 -23.46 14.55
CA THR A 533 0.05 -24.46 15.25
C THR A 533 1.28 -24.94 14.47
N GLU A 534 1.39 -24.63 13.17
CA GLU A 534 2.53 -25.03 12.35
C GLU A 534 3.79 -24.23 12.66
N GLU A 535 4.95 -24.78 12.29
CA GLU A 535 6.23 -24.10 12.44
C GLU A 535 6.28 -22.83 11.58
N ARG A 536 6.75 -21.73 12.17
CA ARG A 536 6.90 -20.44 11.48
C ARG A 536 8.05 -19.64 12.06
N ASN A 537 8.61 -18.75 11.26
CA ASN A 537 9.55 -17.74 11.72
C ASN A 537 8.77 -16.57 12.35
N THR A 538 8.61 -16.59 13.67
CA THR A 538 7.82 -15.57 14.40
C THR A 538 8.40 -14.17 14.28
N THR A 539 9.72 -14.03 14.12
CA THR A 539 10.37 -12.72 13.91
C THR A 539 10.01 -12.16 12.54
N GLU A 540 10.03 -13.00 11.49
CA GLU A 540 9.65 -12.60 10.14
C GLU A 540 8.17 -12.24 10.05
N TRP A 541 7.29 -13.03 10.67
CA TRP A 541 5.87 -12.70 10.77
C TRP A 541 5.63 -11.38 11.51
N ASN A 542 6.38 -11.11 12.58
CA ASN A 542 6.29 -9.85 13.31
C ASN A 542 6.67 -8.65 12.43
N VAL A 543 7.77 -8.76 11.70
CA VAL A 543 8.23 -7.74 10.75
C VAL A 543 7.19 -7.54 9.65
N PHE A 544 6.72 -8.61 9.01
CA PHE A 544 5.75 -8.50 7.92
C PHE A 544 4.41 -7.92 8.41
N MET A 545 3.92 -8.34 9.57
CA MET A 545 2.69 -7.78 10.15
C MET A 545 2.85 -6.30 10.54
N SER A 546 4.03 -5.89 11.01
CA SER A 546 4.34 -4.48 11.27
C SER A 546 4.22 -3.65 9.98
N GLU A 547 4.80 -4.14 8.88
CA GLU A 547 4.71 -3.47 7.58
C GLU A 547 3.28 -3.41 7.05
N MET A 548 2.54 -4.53 7.07
CA MET A 548 1.14 -4.56 6.61
C MET A 548 0.25 -3.62 7.42
N THR A 549 0.40 -3.60 8.74
CA THR A 549 -0.43 -2.76 9.60
C THR A 549 -0.14 -1.28 9.38
N ARG A 550 1.13 -0.87 9.44
CA ARG A 550 1.51 0.55 9.32
C ARG A 550 1.23 1.09 7.91
N ALA A 551 1.59 0.33 6.88
CA ALA A 551 1.36 0.73 5.51
C ALA A 551 -0.12 0.70 5.14
N GLY A 552 -0.88 -0.30 5.62
CA GLY A 552 -2.32 -0.38 5.43
C GLY A 552 -3.06 0.79 6.07
N ASN A 553 -2.70 1.16 7.30
CA ASN A 553 -3.26 2.32 8.00
C ASN A 553 -2.95 3.63 7.26
N LYS A 554 -1.72 3.78 6.72
CA LYS A 554 -1.38 4.97 5.92
C LYS A 554 -2.12 5.02 4.59
N LEU A 555 -2.32 3.87 3.93
CA LEU A 555 -3.16 3.78 2.74
C LEU A 555 -4.60 4.18 3.04
N GLN A 556 -5.19 3.67 4.13
CA GLN A 556 -6.55 4.05 4.55
C GLN A 556 -6.65 5.56 4.72
N GLU A 557 -5.72 6.17 5.45
CA GLU A 557 -5.66 7.61 5.67
C GLU A 557 -5.67 8.40 4.34
N LEU A 558 -4.71 8.10 3.44
CA LEU A 558 -4.56 8.82 2.18
C LEU A 558 -5.74 8.60 1.23
N MET A 559 -6.29 7.38 1.17
CA MET A 559 -7.44 7.07 0.33
C MET A 559 -8.73 7.72 0.87
N LEU A 560 -8.91 7.82 2.18
CA LEU A 560 -10.03 8.54 2.78
C LEU A 560 -9.91 10.04 2.50
N GLU A 561 -8.71 10.63 2.64
CA GLU A 561 -8.46 12.03 2.27
C GLU A 561 -8.76 12.31 0.79
N ALA A 562 -8.37 11.41 -0.11
CA ALA A 562 -8.69 11.50 -1.53
C ALA A 562 -10.20 11.36 -1.82
N LEU A 563 -10.95 10.66 -0.96
CA LEU A 563 -12.39 10.47 -1.11
C LEU A 563 -13.19 11.72 -0.66
N VAL A 564 -12.71 12.47 0.33
CA VAL A 564 -13.40 13.63 0.95
C VAL A 564 -14.05 14.59 -0.06
N PRO A 565 -13.39 15.04 -1.15
CA PRO A 565 -14.00 15.98 -2.09
C PRO A 565 -15.29 15.47 -2.76
N SER A 566 -15.52 14.16 -2.76
CA SER A 566 -16.73 13.53 -3.31
C SER A 566 -17.89 13.40 -2.30
N LEU A 567 -17.62 13.62 -1.00
CA LEU A 567 -18.56 13.40 0.10
C LEU A 567 -19.22 14.72 0.54
N LYS A 568 -20.05 15.30 -0.33
CA LYS A 568 -20.76 16.54 -0.02
C LYS A 568 -21.72 16.37 1.16
N ASP A 569 -21.72 17.35 2.05
CA ASP A 569 -22.61 17.42 3.22
C ASP A 569 -22.49 16.20 4.15
N ALA A 570 -21.34 15.52 4.18
CA ALA A 570 -21.06 14.38 5.03
C ALA A 570 -19.86 14.66 5.95
N HIS A 571 -19.90 14.06 7.14
CA HIS A 571 -18.78 14.03 8.08
C HIS A 571 -18.03 12.71 7.95
N LEU A 572 -16.71 12.79 7.84
CA LEU A 572 -15.85 11.60 7.81
C LEU A 572 -14.73 11.74 8.84
N GLY A 573 -14.80 10.96 9.91
CA GLY A 573 -13.74 10.85 10.92
C GLY A 573 -12.89 9.60 10.71
N LEU A 574 -11.58 9.72 10.86
CA LEU A 574 -10.66 8.60 11.08
C LEU A 574 -10.37 8.49 12.57
N PHE A 575 -10.76 7.37 13.17
CA PHE A 575 -10.42 6.99 14.54
C PHE A 575 -9.14 6.15 14.52
N ASP A 576 -8.11 6.64 15.19
CA ASP A 576 -6.78 6.07 15.23
C ASP A 576 -6.66 5.02 16.33
N SER A 577 -7.30 3.86 16.10
CA SER A 577 -7.18 2.67 16.93
C SER A 577 -5.71 2.27 17.11
N TYR A 578 -4.86 2.41 16.08
CA TYR A 578 -3.45 2.07 16.17
C TYR A 578 -2.74 2.85 17.29
N SER A 579 -2.81 4.19 17.25
CA SER A 579 -2.15 5.03 18.24
C SER A 579 -2.76 4.89 19.63
N LEU A 580 -4.08 4.65 19.73
CA LEU A 580 -4.73 4.38 21.02
C LEU A 580 -4.15 3.13 21.68
N PHE A 581 -4.01 2.03 20.94
CA PHE A 581 -3.40 0.80 21.48
C PHE A 581 -1.92 1.00 21.84
N GLU A 582 -1.14 1.70 21.02
CA GLU A 582 0.25 2.03 21.35
C GLU A 582 0.36 2.83 22.66
N ASP A 583 -0.58 3.75 22.91
CA ASP A 583 -0.62 4.47 24.19
C ASP A 583 -1.03 3.57 25.36
N MET A 584 -1.94 2.62 25.16
CA MET A 584 -2.24 1.61 26.19
C MET A 584 -1.03 0.73 26.51
N ILE A 585 -0.23 0.40 25.51
CA ILE A 585 1.01 -0.39 25.64
C ILE A 585 2.08 0.41 26.37
N ALA A 586 2.26 1.69 26.02
CA ALA A 586 3.23 2.57 26.66
C ALA A 586 2.84 2.95 28.10
N ASN A 587 1.53 3.09 28.37
CA ASN A 587 0.99 3.63 29.61
C ASN A 587 -0.11 2.73 30.24
N PRO A 588 0.13 1.43 30.47
CA PRO A 588 -0.93 0.47 30.81
C PRO A 588 -1.68 0.80 32.10
N ALA A 589 -1.01 1.43 33.08
CA ALA A 589 -1.63 1.81 34.35
C ALA A 589 -2.72 2.89 34.23
N THR A 590 -2.79 3.59 33.10
CA THR A 590 -3.87 4.55 32.80
C THR A 590 -5.15 3.83 32.35
N TYR A 591 -5.00 2.65 31.74
CA TYR A 591 -6.06 2.00 30.96
C TYR A 591 -6.56 0.69 31.57
N LEU A 592 -5.66 -0.06 32.21
CA LEU A 592 -5.93 -1.36 32.81
C LEU A 592 -6.12 -1.20 34.32
N ASN A 593 -7.22 -1.76 34.85
CA ASN A 593 -7.67 -1.51 36.22
C ASN A 593 -7.94 -2.80 37.02
N GLY A 594 -7.45 -3.93 36.54
CA GLY A 594 -7.58 -5.21 37.23
C GLY A 594 -6.72 -5.33 38.48
N THR A 595 -6.92 -6.44 39.21
CA THR A 595 -6.26 -6.71 40.50
C THR A 595 -4.94 -7.45 40.40
N ALA A 596 -4.64 -8.06 39.25
CA ALA A 596 -3.37 -8.69 38.95
C ALA A 596 -2.34 -7.68 38.42
N ALA A 597 -1.08 -8.12 38.28
CA ALA A 597 -0.06 -7.34 37.58
C ALA A 597 -0.50 -7.06 36.13
N LEU A 598 -0.30 -5.82 35.68
CA LEU A 598 -0.71 -5.39 34.34
C LEU A 598 0.10 -6.13 33.27
N ASN A 599 -0.58 -6.61 32.23
CA ASN A 599 0.00 -7.46 31.19
C ASN A 599 -0.42 -7.00 29.80
N ILE A 600 0.58 -6.63 29.00
CA ILE A 600 0.44 -6.13 27.62
C ILE A 600 1.03 -7.10 26.58
N THR A 601 1.69 -8.18 27.01
CA THR A 601 2.40 -9.13 26.12
C THR A 601 1.75 -10.52 26.11
N GLY A 602 0.99 -10.86 27.14
CA GLY A 602 0.15 -12.05 27.21
C GLY A 602 -1.34 -11.69 27.19
N CYS A 603 -2.18 -12.72 27.29
CA CYS A 603 -3.62 -12.59 27.20
C CYS A 603 -4.34 -13.20 28.42
N ALA A 604 -5.55 -12.73 28.69
CA ALA A 604 -6.36 -13.17 29.83
C ALA A 604 -6.83 -14.63 29.69
N HIS A 605 -7.00 -15.11 28.46
CA HIS A 605 -7.35 -16.46 28.06
C HIS A 605 -6.31 -16.94 27.05
N SER A 606 -5.24 -17.54 27.56
CA SER A 606 -4.13 -18.04 26.75
C SER A 606 -4.26 -19.54 26.56
N CYS A 607 -4.21 -20.03 25.33
CA CYS A 607 -4.24 -21.45 24.99
C CYS A 607 -3.00 -21.85 24.17
N VAL A 608 -2.11 -22.61 24.81
CA VAL A 608 -0.87 -23.08 24.18
C VAL A 608 -1.07 -24.47 23.60
N TYR A 609 -0.73 -24.63 22.33
CA TYR A 609 -0.80 -25.89 21.59
C TYR A 609 0.59 -26.50 21.40
N GLN A 610 0.64 -27.79 21.09
CA GLN A 610 1.85 -28.42 20.55
C GLN A 610 2.03 -28.05 19.07
N LEU A 611 3.26 -28.13 18.60
CA LEU A 611 3.58 -27.92 17.18
C LEU A 611 2.80 -28.92 16.31
N ASN A 612 2.10 -28.41 15.30
CA ASN A 612 1.23 -29.16 14.39
C ASN A 612 0.05 -29.89 15.07
N GLU A 613 -0.32 -29.50 16.30
CA GLU A 613 -1.57 -29.95 16.91
C GLU A 613 -2.77 -29.45 16.09
N SER A 614 -3.87 -30.22 16.09
CA SER A 614 -5.09 -29.79 15.43
C SER A 614 -5.66 -28.56 16.12
N THR A 615 -6.01 -27.52 15.38
CA THR A 615 -6.72 -26.35 15.94
C THR A 615 -8.14 -26.68 16.42
N ALA A 616 -8.63 -27.90 16.17
CA ALA A 616 -9.86 -28.42 16.75
C ALA A 616 -9.67 -29.05 18.15
N ASP A 617 -8.43 -29.27 18.60
CA ASP A 617 -8.13 -29.68 19.98
C ASP A 617 -8.25 -28.48 20.92
N THR A 618 -8.15 -28.69 22.24
CA THR A 618 -8.34 -27.61 23.22
C THR A 618 -7.07 -26.87 23.60
N GLY A 619 -5.88 -27.42 23.29
CA GLY A 619 -4.61 -26.95 23.84
C GLY A 619 -4.57 -26.97 25.37
N ILE A 620 -3.55 -26.33 25.95
CA ILE A 620 -3.40 -26.10 27.39
C ILE A 620 -3.75 -24.64 27.67
N CYS A 621 -4.94 -24.41 28.22
CA CYS A 621 -5.44 -23.06 28.47
C CYS A 621 -5.23 -22.57 29.91
N THR A 622 -4.94 -21.28 30.06
CA THR A 622 -4.95 -20.54 31.32
C THR A 622 -5.92 -19.37 31.22
N ILE A 623 -6.67 -19.11 32.30
CA ILE A 623 -7.72 -18.09 32.33
C ILE A 623 -7.54 -17.21 33.57
N ALA A 624 -7.44 -15.90 33.36
CA ALA A 624 -7.54 -14.88 34.40
C ALA A 624 -8.99 -14.74 34.86
N ASN A 625 -9.22 -14.84 36.17
CA ASN A 625 -10.56 -14.90 36.74
C ASN A 625 -10.93 -13.61 37.49
N GLY A 626 -12.23 -13.34 37.60
CA GLY A 626 -12.72 -12.16 38.30
C GLY A 626 -12.12 -10.87 37.74
N THR A 627 -11.72 -9.96 38.62
CA THR A 627 -11.12 -8.66 38.28
C THR A 627 -9.69 -8.77 37.75
N ASP A 628 -9.03 -9.93 37.79
CA ASP A 628 -7.69 -10.08 37.23
C ASP A 628 -7.71 -9.98 35.70
N ARG A 629 -8.83 -10.27 35.04
CA ARG A 629 -8.97 -10.14 33.57
C ARG A 629 -8.74 -8.70 33.08
N ASP A 630 -9.12 -7.72 33.90
CA ASP A 630 -9.01 -6.30 33.55
C ASP A 630 -7.56 -5.78 33.72
N SER A 631 -6.62 -6.64 34.11
CA SER A 631 -5.18 -6.36 34.11
C SER A 631 -4.53 -6.68 32.76
N PHE A 632 -5.25 -7.24 31.78
CA PHE A 632 -4.71 -7.66 30.49
C PHE A 632 -5.17 -6.72 29.36
N LEU A 633 -4.27 -6.41 28.42
CA LEU A 633 -4.61 -5.68 27.19
C LEU A 633 -5.35 -6.59 26.19
N TRP A 634 -4.96 -7.86 26.12
CA TRP A 634 -5.50 -8.85 25.17
C TRP A 634 -6.35 -9.88 25.91
N TYR A 635 -7.47 -10.28 25.32
CA TYR A 635 -8.28 -11.38 25.84
C TYR A 635 -7.69 -12.73 25.43
N ASP A 636 -7.49 -12.96 24.15
CA ASP A 636 -6.82 -14.15 23.61
C ASP A 636 -5.59 -13.75 22.79
N GLU A 637 -5.06 -14.64 21.95
CA GLU A 637 -3.86 -14.35 21.18
C GLU A 637 -4.03 -13.26 20.09
N LEU A 638 -5.25 -12.80 19.80
CA LEU A 638 -5.56 -11.83 18.76
C LEU A 638 -6.49 -10.70 19.21
N HIS A 639 -7.42 -10.99 20.12
CA HIS A 639 -8.53 -10.11 20.45
C HIS A 639 -8.22 -9.21 21.65
N PRO A 640 -8.67 -7.94 21.63
CA PRO A 640 -8.60 -7.04 22.79
C PRO A 640 -9.35 -7.61 24.00
N SER A 641 -8.90 -7.26 25.20
CA SER A 641 -9.60 -7.60 26.43
C SER A 641 -10.87 -6.78 26.62
N GLU A 642 -11.81 -7.27 27.43
CA GLU A 642 -12.99 -6.51 27.79
C GLU A 642 -12.67 -5.12 28.38
N GLN A 643 -11.56 -4.98 29.13
CA GLN A 643 -11.15 -3.67 29.63
C GLN A 643 -10.62 -2.76 28.51
N THR A 644 -9.92 -3.32 27.53
CA THR A 644 -9.52 -2.62 26.31
C THR A 644 -10.73 -2.18 25.49
N GLU A 645 -11.74 -3.05 25.34
CA GLU A 645 -13.02 -2.73 24.70
C GLU A 645 -13.74 -1.55 25.39
N ARG A 646 -13.74 -1.51 26.74
CA ARG A 646 -14.29 -0.37 27.49
C ARG A 646 -13.52 0.92 27.26
N ASN A 647 -12.20 0.84 27.07
CA ASN A 647 -11.38 2.02 26.77
C ASN A 647 -11.69 2.55 25.36
N ILE A 648 -11.72 1.69 24.33
CA ILE A 648 -12.12 2.07 22.97
C ILE A 648 -13.52 2.70 22.97
N ALA A 649 -14.45 2.04 23.65
CA ALA A 649 -15.83 2.51 23.78
C ALA A 649 -15.96 3.88 24.43
N ARG A 650 -15.13 4.18 25.45
CA ARG A 650 -15.11 5.49 26.09
C ARG A 650 -14.70 6.59 25.10
N GLU A 651 -13.64 6.35 24.34
CA GLU A 651 -13.16 7.33 23.35
C GLU A 651 -14.17 7.52 22.21
N ILE A 652 -14.79 6.46 21.71
CA ILE A 652 -15.82 6.56 20.66
C ILE A 652 -17.12 7.19 21.20
N ALA A 653 -17.48 6.98 22.47
CA ALA A 653 -18.62 7.66 23.08
C ALA A 653 -18.41 9.18 23.09
N GLU A 654 -17.19 9.67 23.36
CA GLU A 654 -16.88 11.11 23.26
C GLU A 654 -17.12 11.64 21.84
N VAL A 655 -16.77 10.87 20.81
CA VAL A 655 -17.03 11.22 19.40
C VAL A 655 -18.54 11.32 19.13
N ILE A 656 -19.31 10.33 19.58
CA ILE A 656 -20.78 10.28 19.44
C ILE A 656 -21.42 11.50 20.13
N GLU A 657 -20.92 11.88 21.30
CA GLU A 657 -21.39 13.04 22.07
C GLU A 657 -20.95 14.39 21.49
N GLY A 658 -20.17 14.42 20.41
CA GLY A 658 -19.65 15.66 19.79
C GLY A 658 -18.55 16.34 20.60
N LYS A 659 -17.85 15.60 21.48
CA LYS A 659 -16.74 16.11 22.29
C LYS A 659 -15.44 16.15 21.48
N GLN A 660 -14.45 16.87 22.01
CA GLN A 660 -13.09 16.77 21.48
C GLN A 660 -12.52 15.40 21.86
N ASN A 661 -12.05 14.66 20.87
CA ASN A 661 -11.37 13.39 21.07
C ASN A 661 -9.99 13.43 20.40
N GLN A 662 -8.95 13.01 21.12
CA GLN A 662 -7.57 13.09 20.62
C GLN A 662 -7.23 12.00 19.59
N TRP A 663 -8.00 10.91 19.57
CA TRP A 663 -7.82 9.78 18.66
C TRP A 663 -8.63 9.93 17.37
N THR A 664 -9.40 11.00 17.22
CA THR A 664 -10.25 11.21 16.04
C THR A 664 -9.80 12.43 15.24
N ARG A 665 -9.51 12.21 13.96
CA ARG A 665 -9.27 13.27 12.99
C ARG A 665 -10.43 13.36 12.02
N TRP A 666 -11.10 14.51 11.99
CA TRP A 666 -12.16 14.80 11.01
C TRP A 666 -11.55 15.25 9.69
N LEU A 667 -11.92 14.54 8.62
CA LEU A 667 -11.43 14.73 7.25
C LEU A 667 -12.42 15.53 6.37
N ALA A 668 -13.72 15.34 6.60
CA ALA A 668 -14.83 16.05 5.94
C ALA A 668 -15.80 16.61 6.98
#